data_AF-A0A1P8WWE9-F1
#
_entry.id   AF-A0A1P8WWE9-F1
#
_cell.length_a   1.000
_cell.length_b   1.000
_cell.length_c   1.000
_cell.angle_alpha   90.00
_cell.angle_beta   90.00
_cell.angle_gamma   90.00
#
_symmetry.space_group_name_H-M   'P 1'
#
loop_
_entity.id
_entity.type
_entity.pdbx_description
1 polymer ?
#
loop_
_entity_poly.entity_id
_entity_poly.type
_entity_poly.pdbx_seq_one_letter_code
_entity_poly.pdbx_strand_id
1 'polypeptide(L)'
;MIFDPLGRTVSSGTIAVTGAIFDIEFRANGSFSVLSSGVVGNDEVLNMRHFDAALQPIGPDIRIANDFGLRGNRSATLEALPGGRYAVVYSTDTAGDANIALRLVSANSVPGNPIIVNTATAGNQIDARIATNGGNLFITWWDRETGDVRGQMMTLAGQRIGTEFLVSTDGDGLAGLPYVEAFANGNYIVVWEVDGGTNFGGYLARARLFGPDGNPIGSEFAVNDGNGAKAPNVTILEDDSFIISYAGEGGARFRWFDAEGDPLSDSLAVYGFPGHQISLVQFSDGRIAAFGVDDRMQFIILDTRGGNLNGDERDNILVSPRAGDSTIYGFGGNDQFFGNDDDDLFIGGAGNDVFQGGIDRGRYGGNDRFYGGPGDDVYYLSAFSNGPHSTLYFENPGEGNDTVYTYGGYMYANVENGIIVQDAGTISLVGNDSDNVLTGNDSQNLLIGGGGNDTIYGGGTRVGHPDHARDSLFGEAGNDTLYGQIGVDYLAGGTGNDKLYGGEDADEIYGEDGDDLLDGGATFDTDILVGGAGNDQLFGNSGLHDYDLMDGGAGDDVYYVDTGDDLTFEAAGGGTDTVIAEINLPNAGVYLYANVENLELRGTTAFGVGNELDNRLTGNASVNTLLGGAGNDLLNGKGGNDILFGQAGADTFLFERGTGGDVIGDFLLGTDKINLAAFGFTSFAALQAGFSQVGNDGAINLGNGDFVVLHGVTMSALAAGDFIR
;
A
#
# COMPACT_ATOMS: atom_id res chain seq x y z
N MET A 1 -24.51 20.28 -19.30
CA MET A 1 -23.83 20.92 -20.45
C MET A 1 -24.20 20.15 -21.70
N ILE A 2 -24.27 20.79 -22.87
CA ILE A 2 -24.48 20.10 -24.16
C ILE A 2 -23.18 20.18 -24.94
N PHE A 3 -22.73 19.03 -25.43
CA PHE A 3 -21.54 18.90 -26.27
C PHE A 3 -21.95 18.57 -27.70
N ASP A 4 -21.17 19.00 -28.68
CA ASP A 4 -21.29 18.48 -30.04
C ASP A 4 -20.69 17.07 -30.14
N PRO A 5 -20.87 16.37 -31.27
CA PRO A 5 -20.29 15.05 -31.46
C PRO A 5 -18.76 14.96 -31.41
N LEU A 6 -18.05 16.09 -31.27
CA LEU A 6 -16.59 16.18 -31.11
C LEU A 6 -16.19 16.56 -29.68
N GLY A 7 -17.14 16.62 -28.74
CA GLY A 7 -16.90 16.94 -27.34
C GLY A 7 -16.75 18.43 -27.03
N ARG A 8 -17.03 19.32 -27.99
CA ARG A 8 -16.97 20.77 -27.75
C ARG A 8 -18.26 21.24 -27.12
N THR A 9 -18.18 22.03 -26.06
CA THR A 9 -19.37 22.62 -25.43
C THR A 9 -20.12 23.50 -26.41
N VAL A 10 -21.35 23.08 -26.77
CA VAL A 10 -22.28 23.84 -27.61
C VAL A 10 -23.10 24.80 -26.76
N SER A 11 -23.53 24.36 -25.59
CA SER A 11 -24.25 25.19 -24.63
C SER A 11 -24.01 24.74 -23.19
N SER A 12 -23.99 25.69 -22.26
CA SER A 12 -23.84 25.44 -20.83
C SER A 12 -24.70 26.42 -20.05
N GLY A 13 -25.30 25.95 -18.97
CA GLY A 13 -26.17 26.76 -18.12
C GLY A 13 -27.01 25.89 -17.18
N THR A 14 -27.85 26.54 -16.40
CA THR A 14 -28.74 25.89 -15.44
C THR A 14 -30.17 25.90 -15.97
N ILE A 15 -30.84 24.74 -15.94
CA ILE A 15 -32.26 24.62 -16.20
C ILE A 15 -33.02 24.48 -14.88
N ALA A 16 -34.19 25.11 -14.79
CA ALA A 16 -35.08 24.93 -13.66
C ALA A 16 -36.06 23.79 -13.96
N VAL A 17 -36.00 22.73 -13.16
CA VAL A 17 -36.92 21.60 -13.21
C VAL A 17 -37.58 21.48 -11.85
N THR A 18 -38.88 21.18 -11.83
CA THR A 18 -39.60 20.94 -10.58
C THR A 18 -39.36 19.50 -10.13
N GLY A 19 -39.07 19.28 -8.85
CA GLY A 19 -38.91 17.95 -8.26
C GLY A 19 -37.59 17.25 -8.59
N ALA A 20 -37.51 15.97 -8.26
CA ALA A 20 -36.36 15.11 -8.55
C ALA A 20 -36.37 14.69 -10.02
N ILE A 21 -35.21 14.71 -10.66
CA ILE A 21 -35.03 14.22 -12.03
C ILE A 21 -34.87 12.70 -11.98
N PHE A 22 -35.60 12.02 -12.85
CA PHE A 22 -35.47 10.57 -13.01
C PHE A 22 -34.69 10.18 -14.26
N ASP A 23 -34.90 10.92 -15.34
CA ASP A 23 -34.34 10.57 -16.65
C ASP A 23 -34.27 11.79 -17.57
N ILE A 24 -33.32 11.77 -18.50
CA ILE A 24 -33.10 12.80 -19.50
C ILE A 24 -32.83 12.14 -20.84
N GLU A 25 -33.67 12.45 -21.83
CA GLU A 25 -33.56 11.88 -23.16
C GLU A 25 -33.21 12.94 -24.19
N PHE A 26 -32.12 12.71 -24.92
CA PHE A 26 -31.62 13.62 -25.95
C PHE A 26 -32.09 13.23 -27.35
N ARG A 27 -32.24 14.23 -28.21
CA ARG A 27 -32.48 14.04 -29.64
C ARG A 27 -31.27 14.45 -30.44
N ALA A 28 -31.15 13.88 -31.64
CA ALA A 28 -30.07 14.18 -32.58
C ALA A 28 -29.91 15.68 -32.93
N ASN A 29 -30.95 16.50 -32.76
CA ASN A 29 -30.87 17.95 -32.99
C ASN A 29 -30.44 18.76 -31.75
N GLY A 30 -30.02 18.10 -30.66
CA GLY A 30 -29.61 18.70 -29.40
C GLY A 30 -30.75 19.16 -28.49
N SER A 31 -32.01 19.00 -28.90
CA SER A 31 -33.15 19.16 -27.97
C SER A 31 -33.23 17.95 -27.03
N PHE A 32 -33.76 18.14 -25.83
CA PHE A 32 -33.86 17.08 -24.84
C PHE A 32 -35.13 17.20 -24.00
N SER A 33 -35.49 16.11 -23.34
CA SER A 33 -36.65 16.04 -22.45
C SER A 33 -36.23 15.57 -21.09
N VAL A 34 -36.74 16.23 -20.06
CA VAL A 34 -36.48 15.87 -18.67
C VAL A 34 -37.74 15.28 -18.07
N LEU A 35 -37.63 14.07 -17.52
CA LEU A 35 -38.66 13.43 -16.71
C LEU A 35 -38.39 13.74 -15.23
N SER A 36 -39.37 14.31 -14.54
CA SER A 36 -39.20 14.72 -13.15
C SER A 36 -40.44 14.52 -12.30
N SER A 37 -40.24 14.41 -10.98
CA SER A 37 -41.33 14.39 -10.03
C SER A 37 -41.96 15.77 -9.86
N GLY A 38 -43.14 15.81 -9.25
CA GLY A 38 -43.75 17.05 -8.79
C GLY A 38 -44.82 16.74 -7.77
N VAL A 39 -45.49 17.80 -7.31
CA VAL A 39 -46.59 17.69 -6.34
C VAL A 39 -47.74 18.56 -6.83
N VAL A 40 -48.96 18.00 -6.86
CA VAL A 40 -50.19 18.77 -7.08
C VAL A 40 -51.17 18.45 -5.96
N GLY A 41 -51.43 19.43 -5.10
CA GLY A 41 -52.16 19.19 -3.86
C GLY A 41 -51.31 18.35 -2.90
N ASN A 42 -51.80 17.17 -2.54
CA ASN A 42 -51.08 16.17 -1.74
C ASN A 42 -50.59 14.98 -2.57
N ASP A 43 -50.85 14.96 -3.87
CA ASP A 43 -50.57 13.83 -4.74
C ASP A 43 -49.23 14.05 -5.47
N GLU A 44 -48.41 12.99 -5.49
CA GLU A 44 -47.17 12.92 -6.24
C GLU A 44 -47.45 12.61 -7.70
N VAL A 45 -46.71 13.28 -8.58
CA VAL A 45 -47.03 13.32 -10.01
C VAL A 45 -45.75 13.25 -10.81
N LEU A 46 -45.84 12.64 -11.99
CA LEU A 46 -44.73 12.54 -12.93
C LEU A 46 -44.93 13.57 -14.05
N ASN A 47 -43.92 14.37 -14.32
CA ASN A 47 -43.92 15.44 -15.32
C ASN A 47 -42.84 15.23 -16.36
N MET A 48 -43.07 15.77 -17.55
CA MET A 48 -42.07 15.88 -18.60
C MET A 48 -41.99 17.32 -19.10
N ARG A 49 -40.76 17.83 -19.25
CA ARG A 49 -40.46 19.16 -19.81
C ARG A 49 -39.51 19.01 -20.99
N HIS A 50 -39.81 19.70 -22.10
CA HIS A 50 -38.92 19.75 -23.26
C HIS A 50 -38.05 20.99 -23.23
N PHE A 51 -36.82 20.87 -23.75
CA PHE A 51 -35.85 21.96 -23.89
C PHE A 51 -35.19 21.89 -25.27
N ASP A 52 -34.84 23.05 -25.82
CA ASP A 52 -34.02 23.13 -27.03
C ASP A 52 -32.53 23.03 -26.70
N ALA A 53 -31.70 22.98 -27.74
CA ALA A 53 -30.24 22.93 -27.61
C ALA A 53 -29.63 24.17 -26.92
N ALA A 54 -30.39 25.27 -26.80
CA ALA A 54 -29.99 26.49 -26.10
C ALA A 54 -30.50 26.53 -24.64
N LEU A 55 -30.91 25.37 -24.10
CA LEU A 55 -31.44 25.20 -22.74
C LEU A 55 -32.74 25.98 -22.49
N GLN A 56 -33.42 26.42 -23.56
CA GLN A 56 -34.70 27.12 -23.45
C GLN A 56 -35.84 26.13 -23.50
N PRO A 57 -36.85 26.30 -22.65
CA PRO A 57 -37.90 25.29 -22.56
C PRO A 57 -38.91 25.41 -23.71
N ILE A 58 -39.30 24.27 -24.30
CA ILE A 58 -40.20 24.16 -25.44
C ILE A 58 -41.58 23.69 -24.97
N GLY A 59 -42.64 24.40 -25.36
CA GLY A 59 -44.02 23.95 -25.09
C GLY A 59 -44.44 24.05 -23.61
N PRO A 60 -45.59 23.46 -23.22
CA PRO A 60 -46.06 23.41 -21.83
C PRO A 60 -45.50 22.18 -21.08
N ASP A 61 -45.58 22.20 -19.74
CA ASP A 61 -45.27 21.02 -18.92
C ASP A 61 -46.29 19.94 -19.20
N ILE A 62 -45.82 18.70 -19.38
CA ILE A 62 -46.69 17.57 -19.68
C ILE A 62 -46.81 16.71 -18.43
N ARG A 63 -48.03 16.63 -17.90
CA ARG A 63 -48.35 15.69 -16.82
C ARG A 63 -48.41 14.28 -17.38
N ILE A 64 -47.44 13.45 -17.02
CA ILE A 64 -47.35 12.05 -17.46
C ILE A 64 -48.32 11.16 -16.66
N ALA A 65 -48.25 11.28 -15.34
CA ALA A 65 -48.97 10.42 -14.42
C ALA A 65 -49.34 11.15 -13.13
N ASN A 66 -50.49 10.76 -12.56
CA ASN A 66 -50.97 11.14 -11.23
C ASN A 66 -51.17 9.92 -10.32
N ASP A 67 -50.86 8.75 -10.84
CA ASP A 67 -50.82 7.44 -10.20
C ASP A 67 -49.36 7.00 -10.01
N PHE A 68 -48.44 7.95 -9.80
CA PHE A 68 -47.01 7.71 -9.59
C PHE A 68 -46.65 7.94 -8.13
N GLY A 69 -45.83 7.07 -7.55
CA GLY A 69 -45.47 7.14 -6.13
C GLY A 69 -43.96 7.16 -5.93
N LEU A 70 -43.48 8.13 -5.15
CA LEU A 70 -42.06 8.29 -4.78
C LEU A 70 -41.65 7.44 -3.57
N ARG A 71 -42.62 6.81 -2.89
CA ARG A 71 -42.34 5.97 -1.72
C ARG A 71 -41.49 4.75 -2.11
N GLY A 72 -40.30 4.64 -1.52
CA GLY A 72 -39.45 3.45 -1.60
C GLY A 72 -38.45 3.39 -2.77
N ASN A 73 -37.87 4.53 -3.19
CA ASN A 73 -36.87 4.63 -4.28
C ASN A 73 -37.37 4.09 -5.62
N ARG A 74 -38.56 4.50 -6.07
CA ARG A 74 -39.11 4.07 -7.36
C ARG A 74 -38.61 4.96 -8.49
N SER A 75 -38.03 4.35 -9.51
CA SER A 75 -37.62 5.05 -10.73
C SER A 75 -38.73 5.15 -11.79
N ALA A 76 -38.57 6.09 -12.71
CA ALA A 76 -39.30 6.17 -13.97
C ALA A 76 -38.30 6.46 -15.10
N THR A 77 -38.51 5.89 -16.28
CA THR A 77 -37.61 6.06 -17.42
C THR A 77 -38.39 6.41 -18.68
N LEU A 78 -37.72 7.07 -19.61
CA LEU A 78 -38.32 7.66 -20.79
C LEU A 78 -37.47 7.30 -22.02
N GLU A 79 -38.14 6.99 -23.13
CA GLU A 79 -37.50 6.56 -24.36
C GLU A 79 -38.03 7.39 -25.54
N ALA A 80 -37.14 7.90 -26.39
CA ALA A 80 -37.55 8.63 -27.59
C ALA A 80 -38.01 7.66 -28.68
N LEU A 81 -39.19 7.92 -29.24
CA LEU A 81 -39.76 7.10 -30.32
C LEU A 81 -39.74 7.84 -31.66
N PRO A 82 -39.76 7.09 -32.78
CA PRO A 82 -39.92 7.66 -34.11
C PRO A 82 -41.13 8.62 -34.21
N GLY A 83 -40.97 9.69 -34.98
CA GLY A 83 -42.00 10.71 -35.18
C GLY A 83 -42.16 11.68 -34.01
N GLY A 84 -41.18 11.75 -33.11
CA GLY A 84 -41.15 12.69 -31.99
C GLY A 84 -42.07 12.32 -30.83
N ARG A 85 -42.47 11.05 -30.74
CA ARG A 85 -43.22 10.50 -29.60
C ARG A 85 -42.26 10.04 -28.49
N TYR A 86 -42.80 9.69 -27.34
CA TYR A 86 -42.07 9.13 -26.20
C TYR A 86 -42.81 7.94 -25.61
N ALA A 87 -42.08 6.98 -25.07
CA ALA A 87 -42.59 5.98 -24.16
C ALA A 87 -42.06 6.29 -22.76
N VAL A 88 -42.93 6.32 -21.75
CA VAL A 88 -42.53 6.51 -20.35
C VAL A 88 -43.00 5.33 -19.55
N VAL A 89 -42.09 4.66 -18.85
CA VAL A 89 -42.42 3.57 -17.93
C VAL A 89 -42.18 4.00 -16.49
N TYR A 90 -43.07 3.60 -15.60
CA TYR A 90 -43.00 3.97 -14.19
C TYR A 90 -43.77 2.99 -13.31
N SER A 91 -43.50 3.06 -12.00
CA SER A 91 -44.16 2.24 -10.98
C SER A 91 -45.38 2.96 -10.42
N THR A 92 -46.54 2.29 -10.35
CA THR A 92 -47.80 2.93 -9.90
C THR A 92 -47.89 3.12 -8.38
N ASP A 93 -48.51 4.19 -7.90
CA ASP A 93 -48.79 4.44 -6.47
C ASP A 93 -50.06 3.71 -5.99
N THR A 94 -49.94 2.41 -5.77
CA THR A 94 -50.98 1.59 -5.14
C THR A 94 -50.44 1.09 -3.81
N ALA A 95 -51.21 1.29 -2.73
CA ALA A 95 -50.83 0.97 -1.36
C ALA A 95 -50.61 -0.54 -1.15
N GLY A 96 -49.44 -1.04 -1.53
CA GLY A 96 -48.99 -2.43 -1.32
C GLY A 96 -48.72 -3.24 -2.60
N ASP A 97 -49.32 -2.87 -3.75
CA ASP A 97 -49.28 -3.68 -4.99
C ASP A 97 -48.96 -2.79 -6.22
N ALA A 98 -47.76 -2.21 -6.28
CA ALA A 98 -47.35 -1.40 -7.42
C ALA A 98 -47.21 -2.25 -8.69
N ASN A 99 -47.73 -1.74 -9.80
CA ASN A 99 -47.58 -2.31 -11.13
C ASN A 99 -46.67 -1.43 -11.98
N ILE A 100 -46.17 -1.99 -13.09
CA ILE A 100 -45.43 -1.24 -14.09
C ILE A 100 -46.41 -0.72 -15.13
N ALA A 101 -46.44 0.60 -15.33
CA ALA A 101 -47.30 1.26 -16.29
C ALA A 101 -46.47 1.93 -17.39
N LEU A 102 -46.98 1.83 -18.63
CA LEU A 102 -46.47 2.51 -19.81
C LEU A 102 -47.41 3.66 -20.20
N ARG A 103 -46.83 4.82 -20.52
CA ARG A 103 -47.48 5.97 -21.15
C ARG A 103 -46.83 6.23 -22.50
N LEU A 104 -47.64 6.30 -23.55
CA LEU A 104 -47.20 6.76 -24.86
C LEU A 104 -47.60 8.23 -25.03
N VAL A 105 -46.62 9.09 -25.29
CA VAL A 105 -46.78 10.54 -25.31
C VAL A 105 -46.42 11.06 -26.71
N SER A 106 -47.33 11.77 -27.36
CA SER A 106 -46.97 12.57 -28.56
C SER A 106 -46.35 13.89 -28.13
N ALA A 107 -45.50 14.47 -28.99
CA ALA A 107 -44.54 15.54 -28.71
C ALA A 107 -44.98 16.74 -27.84
N ASN A 108 -46.29 16.99 -27.63
CA ASN A 108 -46.82 18.04 -26.74
C ASN A 108 -48.26 17.73 -26.23
N SER A 109 -48.67 16.47 -26.16
CA SER A 109 -50.06 16.10 -25.84
C SER A 109 -50.18 15.47 -24.46
N VAL A 110 -51.36 15.64 -23.85
CA VAL A 110 -51.75 14.86 -22.66
C VAL A 110 -51.70 13.38 -23.04
N PRO A 111 -50.98 12.54 -22.28
CA PRO A 111 -50.88 11.14 -22.60
C PRO A 111 -52.22 10.41 -22.43
N GLY A 112 -52.35 9.28 -23.12
CA GLY A 112 -53.51 8.39 -22.96
C GLY A 112 -53.53 7.68 -21.60
N ASN A 113 -54.51 6.79 -21.43
CA ASN A 113 -54.64 5.96 -20.23
C ASN A 113 -53.40 5.06 -20.02
N PRO A 114 -53.12 4.65 -18.77
CA PRO A 114 -52.10 3.65 -18.47
C PRO A 114 -52.29 2.36 -19.25
N ILE A 115 -51.18 1.87 -19.80
CA ILE A 115 -51.06 0.50 -20.25
C ILE A 115 -50.28 -0.25 -19.17
N ILE A 116 -50.92 -1.19 -18.49
CA ILE A 116 -50.24 -2.02 -17.49
C ILE A 116 -49.35 -3.04 -18.23
N VAL A 117 -48.07 -3.06 -17.89
CA VAL A 117 -46.99 -3.81 -18.57
C VAL A 117 -46.76 -5.18 -17.93
N ASN A 118 -46.80 -5.31 -16.63
CA ASN A 118 -46.68 -6.61 -15.95
C ASN A 118 -48.04 -7.32 -15.91
N THR A 119 -48.05 -8.63 -15.70
CA THR A 119 -49.26 -9.32 -15.23
C THR A 119 -49.38 -9.09 -13.72
N ALA A 120 -50.55 -8.69 -13.22
CA ALA A 120 -50.68 -8.28 -11.81
C ALA A 120 -50.23 -9.39 -10.85
N THR A 121 -49.05 -9.20 -10.28
CA THR A 121 -48.41 -10.01 -9.25
C THR A 121 -48.65 -9.34 -7.91
N ALA A 122 -48.90 -10.11 -6.86
CA ALA A 122 -48.90 -9.57 -5.50
C ALA A 122 -47.48 -9.05 -5.19
N GLY A 123 -47.36 -7.87 -4.59
CA GLY A 123 -46.06 -7.30 -4.25
C GLY A 123 -45.69 -6.03 -5.02
N ASN A 124 -44.54 -5.45 -4.66
CA ASN A 124 -44.11 -4.13 -5.09
C ASN A 124 -43.19 -4.21 -6.31
N GLN A 125 -43.74 -4.03 -7.52
CA GLN A 125 -42.97 -3.97 -8.77
C GLN A 125 -42.39 -2.57 -8.95
N ILE A 126 -41.06 -2.44 -9.01
CA ILE A 126 -40.37 -1.15 -9.00
C ILE A 126 -39.19 -1.09 -9.99
N ASP A 127 -38.58 0.09 -10.12
CA ASP A 127 -37.39 0.33 -10.95
C ASP A 127 -37.52 -0.10 -12.40
N ALA A 128 -38.63 0.32 -13.02
CA ALA A 128 -38.87 0.08 -14.42
C ALA A 128 -37.83 0.78 -15.32
N ARG A 129 -37.33 0.04 -16.31
CA ARG A 129 -36.46 0.52 -17.39
C ARG A 129 -37.05 0.15 -18.73
N ILE A 130 -36.70 0.92 -19.75
CA ILE A 130 -37.16 0.74 -21.11
C ILE A 130 -36.01 1.00 -22.08
N ALA A 131 -35.95 0.23 -23.16
CA ALA A 131 -35.10 0.50 -24.33
C ALA A 131 -35.88 0.23 -25.62
N THR A 132 -35.50 0.87 -26.72
CA THR A 132 -36.08 0.65 -28.05
C THR A 132 -35.02 0.32 -29.10
N ASN A 133 -35.28 -0.67 -29.94
CA ASN A 133 -34.47 -0.92 -31.15
C ASN A 133 -35.07 -0.25 -32.40
N GLY A 134 -36.02 0.67 -32.21
CA GLY A 134 -36.78 1.32 -33.29
C GLY A 134 -37.96 0.49 -33.83
N GLY A 135 -38.08 -0.79 -33.48
CA GLY A 135 -39.21 -1.66 -33.83
C GLY A 135 -40.08 -2.04 -32.63
N ASN A 136 -39.45 -2.40 -31.51
CA ASN A 136 -40.08 -2.89 -30.29
C ASN A 136 -39.52 -2.17 -29.05
N LEU A 137 -40.29 -2.18 -27.97
CA LEU A 137 -39.90 -1.74 -26.64
C LEU A 137 -39.57 -2.98 -25.80
N PHE A 138 -38.43 -2.95 -25.13
CA PHE A 138 -38.04 -3.93 -24.11
C PHE A 138 -38.18 -3.26 -22.75
N ILE A 139 -39.09 -3.74 -21.90
CA ILE A 139 -39.35 -3.15 -20.59
C ILE A 139 -38.95 -4.14 -19.51
N THR A 140 -38.11 -3.72 -18.56
CA THR A 140 -37.68 -4.51 -17.40
C THR A 140 -38.05 -3.82 -16.09
N TRP A 141 -38.12 -4.59 -15.01
CA TRP A 141 -38.35 -4.08 -13.66
C TRP A 141 -37.91 -5.08 -12.60
N TRP A 142 -37.78 -4.60 -11.37
CA TRP A 142 -37.48 -5.41 -10.19
C TRP A 142 -38.78 -5.78 -9.47
N ASP A 143 -39.01 -7.07 -9.32
CA ASP A 143 -40.06 -7.60 -8.44
C ASP A 143 -39.49 -7.73 -7.02
N ARG A 144 -39.89 -6.86 -6.08
CA ARG A 144 -39.38 -6.95 -4.70
C ARG A 144 -39.90 -8.12 -3.88
N GLU A 145 -41.00 -8.74 -4.29
CA GLU A 145 -41.57 -9.87 -3.54
C GLU A 145 -40.78 -11.14 -3.83
N THR A 146 -40.47 -11.36 -5.10
CA THR A 146 -39.65 -12.49 -5.54
C THR A 146 -38.17 -12.18 -5.56
N GLY A 147 -37.80 -10.90 -5.61
CA GLY A 147 -36.43 -10.42 -5.85
C GLY A 147 -35.87 -10.84 -7.20
N ASP A 148 -36.75 -10.97 -8.20
CA ASP A 148 -36.40 -11.28 -9.59
C ASP A 148 -36.36 -10.03 -10.45
N VAL A 149 -35.56 -10.08 -11.52
CA VAL A 149 -35.70 -9.14 -12.64
C VAL A 149 -36.63 -9.75 -13.70
N ARG A 150 -37.68 -9.01 -14.05
CA ARG A 150 -38.72 -9.42 -15.00
C ARG A 150 -38.70 -8.54 -16.24
N GLY A 151 -39.24 -9.06 -17.35
CA GLY A 151 -39.28 -8.37 -18.63
C GLY A 151 -40.57 -8.59 -19.41
N GLN A 152 -40.94 -7.63 -20.26
CA GLN A 152 -42.05 -7.72 -21.20
C GLN A 152 -41.73 -6.94 -22.48
N MET A 153 -41.87 -7.60 -23.62
CA MET A 153 -41.78 -6.95 -24.93
C MET A 153 -43.09 -6.27 -25.30
N MET A 154 -43.02 -5.07 -25.88
CA MET A 154 -44.17 -4.29 -26.34
C MET A 154 -43.91 -3.70 -27.72
N THR A 155 -44.95 -3.51 -28.52
CA THR A 155 -44.86 -2.72 -29.76
C THR A 155 -44.77 -1.22 -29.42
N LEU A 156 -44.33 -0.39 -30.37
CA LEU A 156 -44.35 1.08 -30.25
C LEU A 156 -45.77 1.69 -30.15
N ALA A 157 -46.81 0.87 -30.25
CA ALA A 157 -48.21 1.22 -30.04
C ALA A 157 -48.75 0.74 -28.69
N GLY A 158 -47.93 0.08 -27.86
CA GLY A 158 -48.27 -0.36 -26.51
C GLY A 158 -49.01 -1.71 -26.45
N GLN A 159 -48.91 -2.53 -27.50
CA GLN A 159 -49.42 -3.90 -27.48
C GLN A 159 -48.34 -4.88 -27.01
N ARG A 160 -48.69 -5.83 -26.15
CA ARG A 160 -47.77 -6.89 -25.69
C ARG A 160 -47.32 -7.79 -26.83
N ILE A 161 -46.04 -8.13 -26.81
CA ILE A 161 -45.43 -9.16 -27.65
C ILE A 161 -45.04 -10.30 -26.72
N GLY A 162 -45.60 -11.49 -26.94
CA GLY A 162 -45.37 -12.63 -26.05
C GLY A 162 -45.93 -12.44 -24.63
N THR A 163 -45.46 -13.25 -23.70
CA THR A 163 -45.77 -13.18 -22.27
C THR A 163 -44.67 -12.48 -21.51
N GLU A 164 -44.94 -12.10 -20.26
CA GLU A 164 -43.93 -11.73 -19.30
C GLU A 164 -42.89 -12.86 -19.14
N PHE A 165 -41.62 -12.50 -19.03
CA PHE A 165 -40.50 -13.43 -18.95
C PHE A 165 -39.52 -13.04 -17.85
N LEU A 166 -38.73 -14.02 -17.41
CA LEU A 166 -37.69 -13.83 -16.40
C LEU A 166 -36.39 -13.40 -17.09
N VAL A 167 -35.76 -12.34 -16.59
CA VAL A 167 -34.47 -11.84 -17.09
C VAL A 167 -33.32 -12.52 -16.33
N SER A 168 -33.38 -12.45 -14.99
CA SER A 168 -32.40 -13.06 -14.09
C SER A 168 -32.51 -14.59 -14.09
N THR A 169 -31.41 -15.31 -13.86
CA THR A 169 -31.49 -16.77 -13.65
C THR A 169 -31.23 -17.22 -12.21
N ASP A 170 -30.93 -16.27 -11.32
CA ASP A 170 -30.74 -16.49 -9.89
C ASP A 170 -32.05 -16.96 -9.23
N GLY A 171 -32.20 -18.27 -9.08
CA GLY A 171 -33.42 -18.89 -8.54
C GLY A 171 -33.71 -18.59 -7.06
N ASP A 172 -32.88 -17.78 -6.42
CA ASP A 172 -32.98 -17.40 -5.01
C ASP A 172 -33.63 -16.03 -4.78
N GLY A 173 -33.91 -15.27 -5.86
CA GLY A 173 -34.66 -14.03 -5.74
C GLY A 173 -33.87 -12.90 -5.10
N LEU A 174 -32.60 -12.75 -5.46
CA LEU A 174 -31.71 -11.72 -4.92
C LEU A 174 -31.20 -10.75 -6.00
N ALA A 175 -31.87 -10.71 -7.14
CA ALA A 175 -31.55 -9.88 -8.29
C ALA A 175 -32.41 -8.59 -8.31
N GLY A 176 -31.82 -7.42 -8.55
CA GLY A 176 -32.56 -6.16 -8.55
C GLY A 176 -31.89 -5.05 -9.36
N LEU A 177 -32.58 -3.90 -9.41
CA LEU A 177 -32.10 -2.67 -10.07
C LEU A 177 -31.63 -2.90 -11.52
N PRO A 178 -32.51 -3.37 -12.42
CA PRO A 178 -32.11 -3.61 -13.79
C PRO A 178 -31.78 -2.30 -14.53
N TYR A 179 -30.98 -2.44 -15.58
CA TYR A 179 -30.75 -1.47 -16.64
C TYR A 179 -30.81 -2.20 -17.99
N VAL A 180 -31.47 -1.62 -18.99
CA VAL A 180 -31.63 -2.23 -20.32
C VAL A 180 -31.21 -1.22 -21.39
N GLU A 181 -30.53 -1.70 -22.42
CA GLU A 181 -30.10 -0.91 -23.57
C GLU A 181 -30.26 -1.71 -24.87
N ALA A 182 -30.44 -1.01 -25.99
CA ALA A 182 -30.60 -1.62 -27.32
C ALA A 182 -29.33 -1.47 -28.17
N PHE A 183 -28.97 -2.55 -28.86
CA PHE A 183 -27.88 -2.54 -29.84
C PHE A 183 -28.34 -2.00 -31.19
N ALA A 184 -27.39 -1.51 -32.00
CA ALA A 184 -27.69 -1.05 -33.36
C ALA A 184 -28.17 -2.19 -34.27
N ASN A 185 -27.69 -3.42 -34.03
CA ASN A 185 -28.17 -4.63 -34.69
C ASN A 185 -29.60 -5.07 -34.29
N GLY A 186 -30.19 -4.42 -33.28
CA GLY A 186 -31.56 -4.64 -32.83
C GLY A 186 -31.74 -5.62 -31.67
N ASN A 187 -30.65 -6.20 -31.15
CA ASN A 187 -30.64 -6.96 -29.90
C ASN A 187 -30.78 -6.02 -28.68
N TYR A 188 -30.89 -6.61 -27.50
CA TYR A 188 -30.91 -5.91 -26.22
C TYR A 188 -29.94 -6.54 -25.24
N ILE A 189 -29.44 -5.74 -24.31
CA ILE A 189 -28.73 -6.20 -23.12
C ILE A 189 -29.49 -5.76 -21.90
N VAL A 190 -29.60 -6.65 -20.92
CA VAL A 190 -30.04 -6.29 -19.57
C VAL A 190 -28.90 -6.57 -18.61
N VAL A 191 -28.59 -5.60 -17.76
CA VAL A 191 -27.66 -5.74 -16.63
C VAL A 191 -28.41 -5.48 -15.33
N TRP A 192 -28.06 -6.18 -14.25
CA TRP A 192 -28.70 -6.04 -12.95
C TRP A 192 -27.74 -6.35 -11.80
N GLU A 193 -28.11 -5.89 -10.61
CA GLU A 193 -27.41 -6.20 -9.36
C GLU A 193 -27.88 -7.54 -8.78
N VAL A 194 -26.98 -8.28 -8.16
CA VAL A 194 -27.25 -9.52 -7.42
C VAL A 194 -26.59 -9.42 -6.05
N ASP A 195 -27.23 -9.96 -5.01
CA ASP A 195 -26.58 -10.10 -3.69
C ASP A 195 -25.41 -11.09 -3.78
N GLY A 196 -24.20 -10.65 -3.46
CA GLY A 196 -23.01 -11.49 -3.45
C GLY A 196 -22.94 -12.44 -2.25
N GLY A 197 -23.84 -12.33 -1.28
CA GLY A 197 -23.91 -13.21 -0.10
C GLY A 197 -22.79 -13.00 0.94
N THR A 198 -22.78 -13.81 2.00
CA THR A 198 -21.94 -13.61 3.20
C THR A 198 -20.43 -13.84 2.98
N ASN A 199 -20.03 -14.48 1.88
CA ASN A 199 -18.63 -14.83 1.61
C ASN A 199 -17.90 -13.75 0.78
N PHE A 200 -18.62 -12.84 0.13
CA PHE A 200 -18.06 -11.84 -0.80
C PHE A 200 -18.29 -10.40 -0.35
N GLY A 201 -18.94 -10.17 0.81
CA GLY A 201 -19.00 -8.88 1.47
C GLY A 201 -19.72 -7.74 0.71
N GLY A 202 -20.42 -8.02 -0.40
CA GLY A 202 -20.95 -6.97 -1.28
C GLY A 202 -21.95 -7.46 -2.34
N TYR A 203 -22.32 -6.55 -3.26
CA TYR A 203 -23.20 -6.79 -4.41
C TYR A 203 -22.35 -7.22 -5.63
N LEU A 204 -22.91 -7.98 -6.56
CA LEU A 204 -22.32 -8.34 -7.85
C LEU A 204 -23.20 -7.81 -8.99
N ALA A 205 -22.67 -7.73 -10.20
CA ALA A 205 -23.45 -7.40 -11.40
C ALA A 205 -23.45 -8.55 -12.41
N ARG A 206 -24.61 -8.81 -12.98
CA ARG A 206 -24.86 -9.85 -13.99
C ARG A 206 -25.50 -9.23 -15.22
N ALA A 207 -25.21 -9.80 -16.38
CA ALA A 207 -25.75 -9.33 -17.63
C ALA A 207 -26.19 -10.49 -18.53
N ARG A 208 -27.11 -10.19 -19.44
CA ARG A 208 -27.62 -11.14 -20.42
C ARG A 208 -28.10 -10.44 -21.69
N LEU A 209 -27.80 -11.06 -22.83
CA LEU A 209 -28.22 -10.62 -24.15
C LEU A 209 -29.60 -11.20 -24.52
N PHE A 210 -30.37 -10.44 -25.28
CA PHE A 210 -31.68 -10.83 -25.78
C PHE A 210 -31.83 -10.43 -27.26
N GLY A 211 -32.48 -11.30 -28.03
CA GLY A 211 -32.81 -11.01 -29.42
C GLY A 211 -33.95 -10.00 -29.56
N PRO A 212 -34.24 -9.55 -30.79
CA PRO A 212 -35.28 -8.55 -31.07
C PRO A 212 -36.71 -9.01 -30.71
N ASP A 213 -36.88 -10.32 -30.49
CA ASP A 213 -38.11 -11.00 -30.08
C ASP A 213 -38.24 -11.19 -28.56
N GLY A 214 -37.21 -10.79 -27.79
CA GLY A 214 -37.14 -10.93 -26.34
C GLY A 214 -36.66 -12.30 -25.87
N ASN A 215 -36.19 -13.18 -26.77
CA ASN A 215 -35.59 -14.46 -26.38
C ASN A 215 -34.12 -14.28 -25.97
N PRO A 216 -33.63 -14.96 -24.93
CA PRO A 216 -32.24 -14.83 -24.51
C PRO A 216 -31.27 -15.38 -25.57
N ILE A 217 -30.16 -14.67 -25.76
CA ILE A 217 -29.01 -15.08 -26.56
C ILE A 217 -27.92 -15.52 -25.58
N GLY A 218 -27.43 -16.75 -25.72
CA GLY A 218 -26.39 -17.28 -24.83
C GLY A 218 -26.84 -17.47 -23.37
N SER A 219 -25.85 -17.66 -22.51
CA SER A 219 -26.02 -17.71 -21.05
C SER A 219 -25.86 -16.33 -20.42
N GLU A 220 -26.33 -16.20 -19.19
CA GLU A 220 -25.97 -15.09 -18.31
C GLU A 220 -24.44 -15.08 -18.07
N PHE A 221 -23.85 -13.89 -17.94
CA PHE A 221 -22.42 -13.71 -17.68
C PHE A 221 -22.15 -12.70 -16.57
N ALA A 222 -20.96 -12.82 -15.97
CA ALA A 222 -20.49 -11.95 -14.90
C ALA A 222 -20.00 -10.62 -15.47
N VAL A 223 -20.43 -9.51 -14.87
CA VAL A 223 -19.89 -8.19 -15.21
C VAL A 223 -18.55 -7.98 -14.51
N ASN A 224 -18.53 -8.01 -13.19
CA ASN A 224 -17.33 -7.81 -12.38
C ASN A 224 -16.57 -9.13 -12.14
N ASP A 225 -15.25 -9.03 -12.00
CA ASP A 225 -14.31 -10.11 -11.65
C ASP A 225 -13.89 -10.11 -10.16
N GLY A 226 -14.22 -9.06 -9.40
CA GLY A 226 -13.94 -8.93 -7.96
C GLY A 226 -15.17 -8.64 -7.09
N ASN A 227 -14.99 -8.22 -5.84
CA ASN A 227 -16.10 -7.92 -4.92
C ASN A 227 -16.66 -6.51 -5.15
N GLY A 228 -18.00 -6.39 -5.11
CA GLY A 228 -18.68 -5.10 -5.16
C GLY A 228 -18.92 -4.57 -6.58
N ALA A 229 -20.18 -4.62 -7.02
CA ALA A 229 -20.69 -3.94 -8.20
C ALA A 229 -22.12 -3.47 -7.91
N LYS A 230 -22.33 -2.15 -7.83
CA LYS A 230 -23.66 -1.53 -7.68
C LYS A 230 -23.94 -0.57 -8.83
N ALA A 231 -25.22 -0.32 -9.06
CA ALA A 231 -25.78 0.57 -10.06
C ALA A 231 -25.12 0.40 -11.44
N PRO A 232 -25.12 -0.82 -12.00
CA PRO A 232 -24.51 -1.04 -13.30
C PRO A 232 -25.26 -0.25 -14.39
N ASN A 233 -24.51 0.33 -15.31
CA ASN A 233 -25.00 1.05 -16.48
C ASN A 233 -24.28 0.53 -17.73
N VAL A 234 -24.92 0.59 -18.89
CA VAL A 234 -24.38 0.09 -20.15
C VAL A 234 -24.21 1.23 -21.15
N THR A 235 -23.11 1.19 -21.90
CA THR A 235 -22.87 2.07 -23.04
C THR A 235 -22.53 1.22 -24.25
N ILE A 236 -23.42 1.20 -25.24
CA ILE A 236 -23.22 0.49 -26.51
C ILE A 236 -22.37 1.34 -27.43
N LEU A 237 -21.41 0.72 -28.10
CA LEU A 237 -20.48 1.37 -29.03
C LEU A 237 -20.91 1.15 -30.48
N GLU A 238 -20.38 1.97 -31.40
CA GLU A 238 -20.71 1.92 -32.83
C GLU A 238 -20.50 0.55 -33.51
N ASP A 239 -19.63 -0.30 -32.96
CA ASP A 239 -19.31 -1.64 -33.46
C ASP A 239 -20.10 -2.77 -32.77
N ASP A 240 -21.14 -2.43 -31.99
CA ASP A 240 -21.92 -3.30 -31.12
C ASP A 240 -21.15 -3.94 -29.95
N SER A 241 -19.87 -3.62 -29.74
CA SER A 241 -19.22 -3.86 -28.44
C SER A 241 -19.82 -2.94 -27.38
N PHE A 242 -19.61 -3.24 -26.10
CA PHE A 242 -20.23 -2.44 -25.03
C PHE A 242 -19.42 -2.40 -23.75
N ILE A 243 -19.55 -1.28 -23.05
CA ILE A 243 -18.91 -1.07 -21.76
C ILE A 243 -20.00 -1.09 -20.70
N ILE A 244 -19.75 -1.83 -19.62
CA ILE A 244 -20.58 -1.78 -18.42
C ILE A 244 -19.81 -1.05 -17.33
N SER A 245 -20.35 0.07 -16.85
CA SER A 245 -19.82 0.81 -15.69
C SER A 245 -20.60 0.48 -14.43
N TYR A 246 -19.94 0.48 -13.27
CA TYR A 246 -20.53 0.14 -11.98
C TYR A 246 -19.76 0.74 -10.80
N ALA A 247 -20.39 0.80 -9.64
CA ALA A 247 -19.76 1.15 -8.38
C ALA A 247 -19.02 -0.05 -7.79
N GLY A 248 -17.71 0.04 -7.65
CA GLY A 248 -16.90 -0.99 -6.99
C GLY A 248 -16.30 -0.53 -5.66
N GLU A 249 -15.53 -1.43 -5.05
CA GLU A 249 -14.65 -1.07 -3.93
C GLU A 249 -13.59 -0.07 -4.41
N GLY A 250 -13.46 1.05 -3.69
CA GLY A 250 -12.50 2.13 -4.03
C GLY A 250 -12.96 3.17 -5.05
N GLY A 251 -14.11 3.01 -5.71
CA GLY A 251 -14.62 4.00 -6.67
C GLY A 251 -15.44 3.42 -7.82
N ALA A 252 -15.67 4.23 -8.85
CA ALA A 252 -16.28 3.77 -10.08
C ALA A 252 -15.35 2.81 -10.83
N ARG A 253 -15.95 1.81 -11.49
CA ARG A 253 -15.27 0.80 -12.29
C ARG A 253 -16.01 0.61 -13.61
N PHE A 254 -15.32 0.03 -14.59
CA PHE A 254 -15.97 -0.40 -15.82
C PHE A 254 -15.28 -1.62 -16.42
N ARG A 255 -16.02 -2.36 -17.25
CA ARG A 255 -15.50 -3.51 -17.99
C ARG A 255 -16.04 -3.54 -19.41
N TRP A 256 -15.21 -4.00 -20.33
CA TRP A 256 -15.51 -4.05 -21.75
C TRP A 256 -15.86 -5.47 -22.20
N PHE A 257 -16.84 -5.57 -23.08
CA PHE A 257 -17.31 -6.80 -23.69
C PHE A 257 -17.46 -6.64 -25.20
N ASP A 258 -17.26 -7.73 -25.93
CA ASP A 258 -17.65 -7.80 -27.35
C ASP A 258 -19.17 -7.91 -27.52
N ALA A 259 -19.65 -7.96 -28.76
CA ALA A 259 -21.08 -8.05 -29.05
C ALA A 259 -21.74 -9.36 -28.57
N GLU A 260 -20.93 -10.39 -28.30
CA GLU A 260 -21.35 -11.70 -27.83
C GLU A 260 -21.38 -11.80 -26.29
N GLY A 261 -20.80 -10.82 -25.58
CA GLY A 261 -20.73 -10.78 -24.12
C GLY A 261 -19.46 -11.40 -23.54
N ASP A 262 -18.46 -11.68 -24.37
CA ASP A 262 -17.15 -12.12 -23.89
C ASP A 262 -16.33 -10.90 -23.45
N PRO A 263 -15.67 -10.96 -22.27
CA PRO A 263 -14.93 -9.81 -21.74
C PRO A 263 -13.65 -9.56 -22.53
N LEU A 264 -13.55 -8.33 -23.05
CA LEU A 264 -12.38 -7.77 -23.74
C LEU A 264 -11.39 -7.12 -22.76
N SER A 265 -11.84 -6.80 -21.54
CA SER A 265 -10.99 -6.28 -20.46
C SER A 265 -11.35 -6.93 -19.13
N ASP A 266 -10.52 -6.72 -18.11
CA ASP A 266 -10.90 -6.91 -16.71
C ASP A 266 -11.59 -5.67 -16.14
N SER A 267 -12.05 -5.74 -14.89
CA SER A 267 -12.64 -4.61 -14.16
C SER A 267 -11.61 -3.49 -13.99
N LEU A 268 -11.75 -2.42 -14.75
CA LEU A 268 -10.87 -1.28 -14.65
C LEU A 268 -11.32 -0.34 -13.54
N ALA A 269 -10.41 -0.02 -12.61
CA ALA A 269 -10.66 0.95 -11.56
C ALA A 269 -10.34 2.37 -12.03
N VAL A 270 -11.17 3.31 -11.60
CA VAL A 270 -11.03 4.72 -11.97
C VAL A 270 -10.61 5.51 -10.73
N TYR A 271 -9.30 5.59 -10.49
CA TYR A 271 -8.75 6.27 -9.31
C TYR A 271 -8.96 7.79 -9.38
N GLY A 272 -9.38 8.41 -8.27
CA GLY A 272 -9.53 9.88 -8.16
C GLY A 272 -10.94 10.46 -8.38
N PHE A 273 -11.95 9.63 -8.66
CA PHE A 273 -13.35 10.05 -8.74
C PHE A 273 -14.04 10.06 -7.36
N PRO A 274 -14.48 11.23 -6.84
CA PRO A 274 -15.54 11.25 -5.83
C PRO A 274 -16.84 10.87 -6.53
N GLY A 275 -17.36 9.69 -6.21
CA GLY A 275 -18.60 9.19 -6.78
C GLY A 275 -18.59 7.69 -7.01
N HIS A 276 -19.75 7.07 -6.82
CA HIS A 276 -19.92 5.64 -6.98
C HIS A 276 -20.28 5.24 -8.42
N GLN A 277 -20.56 6.16 -9.34
CA GLN A 277 -21.03 5.81 -10.68
C GLN A 277 -20.50 6.78 -11.75
N ILE A 278 -20.15 6.25 -12.92
CA ILE A 278 -19.76 7.01 -14.11
C ILE A 278 -20.74 6.74 -15.25
N SER A 279 -21.08 7.78 -15.99
CA SER A 279 -21.75 7.64 -17.30
C SER A 279 -20.73 7.81 -18.40
N LEU A 280 -20.79 6.96 -19.42
CA LEU A 280 -19.89 7.01 -20.56
C LEU A 280 -20.64 7.55 -21.78
N VAL A 281 -20.00 8.42 -22.55
CA VAL A 281 -20.57 8.99 -23.77
C VAL A 281 -19.56 8.88 -24.90
N GLN A 282 -19.91 8.14 -25.94
CA GLN A 282 -19.09 8.03 -27.15
C GLN A 282 -19.24 9.26 -28.05
N PHE A 283 -18.12 9.76 -28.55
CA PHE A 283 -18.04 10.81 -29.57
C PHE A 283 -17.98 10.20 -30.97
N SER A 284 -18.36 10.99 -31.97
CA SER A 284 -18.35 10.58 -33.39
C SER A 284 -16.95 10.30 -33.96
N ASP A 285 -15.90 10.66 -33.22
CA ASP A 285 -14.52 10.35 -33.57
C ASP A 285 -14.01 9.04 -32.93
N GLY A 286 -14.84 8.37 -32.12
CA GLY A 286 -14.56 7.10 -31.45
C GLY A 286 -14.19 7.22 -29.96
N ARG A 287 -13.83 8.41 -29.47
CA ARG A 287 -13.44 8.64 -28.07
C ARG A 287 -14.63 8.54 -27.12
N ILE A 288 -14.41 8.29 -25.82
CA ILE A 288 -15.49 8.04 -24.85
C ILE A 288 -15.31 8.88 -23.59
N ALA A 289 -16.03 9.97 -23.41
CA ALA A 289 -15.93 10.74 -22.16
C ALA A 289 -16.61 10.01 -20.99
N ALA A 290 -16.00 10.08 -19.80
CA ALA A 290 -16.62 9.64 -18.55
C ALA A 290 -17.04 10.81 -17.68
N PHE A 291 -18.25 10.72 -17.14
CA PHE A 291 -18.84 11.76 -16.31
C PHE A 291 -19.13 11.18 -14.93
N GLY A 292 -18.46 11.71 -13.90
CA GLY A 292 -18.77 11.43 -12.50
C GLY A 292 -19.95 12.26 -12.01
N VAL A 293 -20.63 11.79 -10.97
CA VAL A 293 -21.80 12.47 -10.37
C VAL A 293 -21.45 13.73 -9.56
N ASP A 294 -20.18 13.96 -9.19
CA ASP A 294 -19.75 15.05 -8.30
C ASP A 294 -18.96 16.18 -9.01
N ASP A 295 -19.49 16.70 -10.13
CA ASP A 295 -19.03 17.90 -10.85
C ASP A 295 -17.64 17.85 -11.56
N ARG A 296 -16.90 16.73 -11.50
CA ARG A 296 -15.64 16.54 -12.26
C ARG A 296 -15.85 15.69 -13.51
N MET A 297 -15.45 16.21 -14.68
CA MET A 297 -15.37 15.45 -15.93
C MET A 297 -13.93 15.00 -16.15
N GLN A 298 -13.70 13.71 -16.38
CA GLN A 298 -12.43 13.21 -16.90
C GLN A 298 -12.67 12.55 -18.25
N PHE A 299 -11.70 12.69 -19.15
CA PHE A 299 -11.84 12.22 -20.51
C PHE A 299 -11.19 10.84 -20.59
N ILE A 300 -11.99 9.80 -20.85
CA ILE A 300 -11.45 8.49 -21.18
C ILE A 300 -11.21 8.50 -22.69
N ILE A 301 -10.02 8.12 -23.13
CA ILE A 301 -9.74 7.99 -24.55
C ILE A 301 -9.62 6.52 -24.83
N LEU A 302 -10.64 6.01 -25.51
CA LEU A 302 -10.73 4.64 -25.98
C LEU A 302 -10.58 4.69 -27.50
N ASP A 303 -9.65 3.91 -28.06
CA ASP A 303 -9.58 3.69 -29.51
C ASP A 303 -9.93 2.24 -29.84
N THR A 304 -11.12 2.07 -30.39
CA THR A 304 -11.64 0.78 -30.82
C THR A 304 -11.12 0.34 -32.19
N ARG A 305 -10.19 1.08 -32.82
CA ARG A 305 -9.78 0.82 -34.21
C ARG A 305 -8.32 0.40 -34.36
N GLY A 306 -7.53 0.43 -33.29
CA GLY A 306 -6.08 0.20 -33.30
C GLY A 306 -5.30 1.37 -33.93
N GLY A 307 -4.17 1.75 -33.32
CA GLY A 307 -3.30 2.83 -33.83
C GLY A 307 -2.76 3.77 -32.75
N ASN A 308 -2.39 4.99 -33.16
CA ASN A 308 -1.82 5.98 -32.24
C ASN A 308 -2.91 6.70 -31.43
N LEU A 309 -2.93 6.45 -30.13
CA LEU A 309 -3.76 7.13 -29.14
C LEU A 309 -3.05 8.38 -28.61
N ASN A 310 -3.79 9.47 -28.45
CA ASN A 310 -3.27 10.73 -27.96
C ASN A 310 -4.22 11.32 -26.91
N GLY A 311 -3.69 11.49 -25.70
CA GLY A 311 -4.23 12.21 -24.57
C GLY A 311 -4.34 13.71 -24.78
N ASP A 312 -4.58 14.42 -23.70
CA ASP A 312 -4.48 15.88 -23.57
C ASP A 312 -3.75 16.28 -22.29
N GLU A 313 -3.67 17.57 -21.98
CA GLU A 313 -2.93 18.09 -20.81
C GLU A 313 -3.69 17.89 -19.47
N ARG A 314 -4.54 16.87 -19.38
CA ARG A 314 -5.34 16.55 -18.19
C ARG A 314 -5.21 15.06 -17.92
N ASP A 315 -5.50 14.66 -16.69
CA ASP A 315 -5.65 13.26 -16.30
C ASP A 315 -6.56 12.49 -17.27
N ASN A 316 -5.97 11.53 -17.96
CA ASN A 316 -6.58 10.67 -18.95
C ASN A 316 -6.56 9.21 -18.49
N ILE A 317 -7.52 8.46 -19.02
CA ILE A 317 -7.48 7.00 -18.95
C ILE A 317 -7.43 6.52 -20.39
N LEU A 318 -6.34 5.84 -20.71
CA LEU A 318 -5.96 5.44 -22.06
C LEU A 318 -5.87 3.93 -22.12
N VAL A 319 -6.73 3.32 -22.95
CA VAL A 319 -6.85 1.85 -23.03
C VAL A 319 -6.65 1.40 -24.46
N SER A 320 -5.80 0.38 -24.66
CA SER A 320 -5.58 -0.37 -25.90
C SER A 320 -6.49 -1.62 -25.89
N PRO A 321 -7.61 -1.68 -26.65
CA PRO A 321 -8.63 -2.70 -26.40
C PRO A 321 -8.82 -3.75 -27.51
N ARG A 322 -8.08 -3.66 -28.62
CA ARG A 322 -8.17 -4.59 -29.75
C ARG A 322 -6.78 -5.10 -30.14
N ALA A 323 -6.75 -6.26 -30.80
CA ALA A 323 -5.51 -6.84 -31.30
C ALA A 323 -4.73 -5.89 -32.24
N GLY A 324 -3.45 -5.69 -31.94
CA GLY A 324 -2.44 -4.95 -32.69
C GLY A 324 -1.66 -3.93 -31.87
N ASP A 325 -0.37 -3.78 -32.18
CA ASP A 325 0.55 -2.81 -31.59
C ASP A 325 0.00 -1.37 -31.67
N SER A 326 -0.09 -0.72 -30.51
CA SER A 326 -0.53 0.67 -30.34
C SER A 326 0.60 1.57 -29.85
N THR A 327 0.49 2.87 -30.14
CA THR A 327 1.34 3.88 -29.53
C THR A 327 0.46 4.90 -28.83
N ILE A 328 0.64 5.08 -27.52
CA ILE A 328 -0.27 5.81 -26.65
C ILE A 328 0.51 6.94 -25.99
N TYR A 329 0.04 8.17 -26.20
CA TYR A 329 0.61 9.38 -25.61
C TYR A 329 -0.37 9.95 -24.56
N GLY A 330 0.09 10.26 -23.35
CA GLY A 330 -0.67 11.00 -22.33
C GLY A 330 -0.55 12.52 -22.48
N PHE A 331 0.69 12.98 -22.68
CA PHE A 331 1.16 14.37 -22.69
C PHE A 331 1.35 15.00 -21.31
N GLY A 332 0.28 15.27 -20.56
CA GLY A 332 0.45 15.83 -19.23
C GLY A 332 -0.79 15.69 -18.37
N GLY A 333 -0.63 15.75 -17.06
CA GLY A 333 -1.65 15.26 -16.12
C GLY A 333 -1.22 13.93 -15.54
N ASN A 334 -2.01 13.38 -14.62
CA ASN A 334 -1.74 12.08 -14.02
C ASN A 334 -2.57 11.03 -14.76
N ASP A 335 -1.94 10.39 -15.74
CA ASP A 335 -2.58 9.51 -16.70
C ASP A 335 -2.52 8.05 -16.26
N GLN A 336 -3.48 7.25 -16.73
CA GLN A 336 -3.50 5.80 -16.51
C GLN A 336 -3.55 5.08 -17.85
N PHE A 337 -2.62 4.17 -18.04
CA PHE A 337 -2.41 3.43 -19.27
C PHE A 337 -2.68 1.93 -19.07
N PHE A 338 -3.48 1.36 -19.97
CA PHE A 338 -3.84 -0.05 -19.95
C PHE A 338 -3.65 -0.68 -21.33
N GLY A 339 -2.73 -1.64 -21.42
CA GLY A 339 -2.38 -2.36 -22.64
C GLY A 339 -3.21 -3.60 -22.92
N ASN A 340 -3.16 -4.05 -24.18
CA ASN A 340 -3.62 -5.37 -24.60
C ASN A 340 -2.43 -6.37 -24.59
N ASP A 341 -2.62 -7.56 -25.15
CA ASP A 341 -1.59 -8.60 -25.20
C ASP A 341 -0.56 -8.40 -26.34
N ASP A 342 -0.59 -7.27 -27.08
CA ASP A 342 0.32 -6.97 -28.21
C ASP A 342 1.47 -6.03 -27.79
N ASP A 343 2.40 -5.73 -28.71
CA ASP A 343 3.58 -4.89 -28.41
C ASP A 343 3.16 -3.39 -28.40
N ASP A 344 2.78 -2.85 -27.24
CA ASP A 344 2.37 -1.45 -27.12
C ASP A 344 3.52 -0.51 -26.70
N LEU A 345 3.46 0.76 -27.12
CA LEU A 345 4.35 1.84 -26.67
C LEU A 345 3.54 2.89 -25.92
N PHE A 346 3.82 3.09 -24.64
CA PHE A 346 3.17 4.07 -23.79
C PHE A 346 4.15 5.20 -23.44
N ILE A 347 3.67 6.43 -23.57
CA ILE A 347 4.43 7.65 -23.29
C ILE A 347 3.54 8.53 -22.43
N GLY A 348 3.83 8.58 -21.13
CA GLY A 348 3.14 9.36 -20.11
C GLY A 348 3.18 10.84 -20.41
N GLY A 349 4.33 11.44 -20.19
CA GLY A 349 4.54 12.88 -20.35
C GLY A 349 4.84 13.50 -19.01
N ALA A 350 4.19 14.60 -18.65
CA ALA A 350 4.42 15.27 -17.37
C ALA A 350 3.28 15.00 -16.37
N GLY A 351 3.60 14.53 -15.18
CA GLY A 351 2.64 14.16 -14.14
C GLY A 351 2.94 12.77 -13.62
N ASN A 352 2.17 12.32 -12.62
CA ASN A 352 2.38 11.02 -11.99
C ASN A 352 1.49 9.99 -12.69
N ASP A 353 2.07 9.26 -13.62
CA ASP A 353 1.41 8.35 -14.54
C ASP A 353 1.48 6.90 -14.04
N VAL A 354 0.48 6.11 -14.42
CA VAL A 354 0.40 4.69 -14.06
C VAL A 354 0.33 3.83 -15.31
N PHE A 355 1.24 2.88 -15.45
CA PHE A 355 1.36 1.99 -16.59
C PHE A 355 1.06 0.55 -16.22
N GLN A 356 0.17 -0.08 -16.99
CA GLN A 356 -0.14 -1.49 -16.87
C GLN A 356 -0.27 -2.11 -18.27
N GLY A 357 0.52 -3.15 -18.54
CA GLY A 357 0.44 -3.91 -19.80
C GLY A 357 -0.75 -4.90 -19.82
N GLY A 358 -0.92 -5.64 -20.92
CA GLY A 358 -1.97 -6.66 -21.04
C GLY A 358 -1.66 -8.00 -20.36
N ILE A 359 -2.53 -9.00 -20.56
CA ILE A 359 -2.63 -10.25 -19.79
C ILE A 359 -2.48 -11.48 -20.72
N ASP A 360 -1.34 -12.21 -20.66
CA ASP A 360 -1.12 -13.44 -21.45
C ASP A 360 -2.26 -14.48 -21.31
N ARG A 361 -3.13 -14.58 -22.33
CA ARG A 361 -4.08 -15.70 -22.50
C ARG A 361 -3.51 -16.89 -23.28
N GLY A 362 -2.19 -17.06 -23.30
CA GLY A 362 -1.54 -18.37 -23.42
C GLY A 362 -0.79 -18.67 -24.71
N ARG A 363 -0.28 -17.67 -25.46
CA ARG A 363 0.71 -17.95 -26.53
C ARG A 363 1.40 -16.69 -27.12
N TYR A 364 2.30 -16.07 -26.36
CA TYR A 364 3.09 -14.87 -26.70
C TYR A 364 2.38 -13.56 -26.33
N GLY A 365 2.54 -13.12 -25.08
CA GLY A 365 2.24 -11.73 -24.71
C GLY A 365 3.25 -10.76 -25.35
N GLY A 366 2.82 -9.54 -25.57
CA GLY A 366 3.59 -8.48 -26.20
C GLY A 366 4.73 -7.92 -25.33
N ASN A 367 5.65 -7.23 -26.00
CA ASN A 367 6.80 -6.53 -25.42
C ASN A 367 6.49 -5.04 -25.31
N ASP A 368 5.76 -4.70 -24.26
CA ASP A 368 5.38 -3.32 -24.00
C ASP A 368 6.60 -2.44 -23.70
N ARG A 369 6.48 -1.14 -23.99
CA ARG A 369 7.47 -0.12 -23.62
C ARG A 369 6.80 1.03 -22.89
N PHE A 370 7.22 1.31 -21.67
CA PHE A 370 6.73 2.42 -20.86
C PHE A 370 7.77 3.54 -20.80
N TYR A 371 7.33 4.78 -21.04
CA TYR A 371 8.10 5.99 -20.79
C TYR A 371 7.24 6.87 -19.91
N GLY A 372 7.57 6.96 -18.62
CA GLY A 372 6.86 7.81 -17.66
C GLY A 372 7.02 9.29 -18.00
N GLY A 373 8.24 9.79 -17.88
CA GLY A 373 8.56 11.20 -18.10
C GLY A 373 8.63 11.93 -16.76
N PRO A 374 8.54 13.27 -16.72
CA PRO A 374 8.63 13.99 -15.44
C PRO A 374 7.42 13.76 -14.51
N GLY A 375 7.64 13.19 -13.34
CA GLY A 375 6.66 12.92 -12.29
C GLY A 375 7.04 11.66 -11.53
N ASP A 376 6.30 11.34 -10.45
CA ASP A 376 6.51 10.07 -9.73
C ASP A 376 5.60 9.00 -10.35
N ASP A 377 6.14 8.21 -11.27
CA ASP A 377 5.42 7.27 -12.11
C ASP A 377 5.40 5.85 -11.52
N VAL A 378 4.42 5.05 -11.93
CA VAL A 378 4.24 3.68 -11.45
C VAL A 378 4.12 2.70 -12.61
N TYR A 379 5.02 1.71 -12.67
CA TYR A 379 5.05 0.66 -13.67
C TYR A 379 4.63 -0.69 -13.07
N TYR A 380 3.47 -1.21 -13.49
CA TYR A 380 3.02 -2.56 -13.13
C TYR A 380 3.44 -3.57 -14.18
N LEU A 381 4.47 -4.36 -13.87
CA LEU A 381 4.92 -5.47 -14.71
C LEU A 381 4.21 -6.79 -14.37
N SER A 382 3.24 -6.75 -13.44
CA SER A 382 2.70 -7.91 -12.72
C SER A 382 1.25 -8.29 -13.03
N ALA A 383 0.67 -7.77 -14.10
CA ALA A 383 -0.72 -8.06 -14.44
C ALA A 383 -0.90 -9.47 -15.06
N PHE A 384 -1.25 -10.43 -14.20
CA PHE A 384 -2.07 -11.63 -14.51
C PHE A 384 -1.55 -12.69 -15.51
N SER A 385 -0.25 -12.80 -15.78
CA SER A 385 0.26 -13.91 -16.60
C SER A 385 1.20 -14.85 -15.84
N ASN A 386 1.00 -16.15 -16.04
CA ASN A 386 1.97 -17.20 -15.68
C ASN A 386 3.06 -17.34 -16.78
N GLY A 387 3.31 -16.29 -17.56
CA GLY A 387 4.18 -16.29 -18.74
C GLY A 387 5.05 -15.01 -18.79
N PRO A 388 6.24 -15.04 -19.42
CA PRO A 388 7.14 -13.91 -19.44
C PRO A 388 6.66 -12.83 -20.43
N HIS A 389 6.05 -11.76 -19.93
CA HIS A 389 6.05 -10.49 -20.65
C HIS A 389 7.43 -9.85 -20.47
N SER A 390 8.08 -9.43 -21.56
CA SER A 390 9.29 -8.59 -21.48
C SER A 390 8.92 -7.14 -21.73
N THR A 391 8.26 -6.54 -20.75
CA THR A 391 8.00 -5.11 -20.71
C THR A 391 9.30 -4.36 -20.41
N LEU A 392 9.60 -3.35 -21.21
CA LEU A 392 10.68 -2.39 -20.96
C LEU A 392 10.06 -1.14 -20.35
N TYR A 393 10.74 -0.53 -19.40
CA TYR A 393 10.37 0.77 -18.85
C TYR A 393 11.61 1.66 -18.88
N PHE A 394 11.42 2.96 -19.05
CA PHE A 394 12.50 3.90 -19.30
C PHE A 394 12.28 5.18 -18.51
N GLU A 395 13.35 5.60 -17.85
CA GLU A 395 13.36 6.79 -17.01
C GLU A 395 14.63 7.60 -17.28
N ASN A 396 14.49 8.92 -17.39
CA ASN A 396 15.65 9.80 -17.48
C ASN A 396 16.03 10.34 -16.09
N PRO A 397 17.30 10.73 -15.88
CA PRO A 397 17.74 11.22 -14.59
C PRO A 397 16.96 12.45 -14.11
N GLY A 398 16.45 12.40 -12.88
CA GLY A 398 15.81 13.52 -12.19
C GLY A 398 14.42 13.87 -12.72
N GLU A 399 13.71 12.89 -13.26
CA GLU A 399 12.33 13.04 -13.71
C GLU A 399 11.31 12.80 -12.59
N GLY A 400 11.64 12.04 -11.55
CA GLY A 400 10.81 11.90 -10.34
C GLY A 400 11.37 10.87 -9.39
N ASN A 401 10.49 10.27 -8.59
CA ASN A 401 10.78 9.08 -7.78
C ASN A 401 9.84 7.95 -8.19
N ASP A 402 10.31 7.10 -9.10
CA ASP A 402 9.47 6.14 -9.81
C ASP A 402 9.40 4.79 -9.10
N THR A 403 8.30 4.06 -9.32
CA THR A 403 8.05 2.76 -8.69
C THR A 403 7.76 1.66 -9.72
N VAL A 404 8.47 0.54 -9.62
CA VAL A 404 8.20 -0.66 -10.40
C VAL A 404 7.68 -1.80 -9.52
N TYR A 405 6.50 -2.33 -9.86
CA TYR A 405 5.96 -3.57 -9.31
C TYR A 405 6.34 -4.74 -10.22
N THR A 406 7.15 -5.68 -9.72
CA THR A 406 7.83 -6.68 -10.55
C THR A 406 7.77 -8.11 -9.96
N TYR A 407 8.14 -9.09 -10.80
CA TYR A 407 8.40 -10.49 -10.42
C TYR A 407 9.89 -10.74 -10.09
N GLY A 408 10.67 -9.67 -9.94
CA GLY A 408 12.13 -9.70 -9.76
C GLY A 408 12.88 -9.23 -11.02
N GLY A 409 14.17 -9.53 -11.09
CA GLY A 409 15.07 -9.14 -12.17
C GLY A 409 15.95 -7.94 -11.82
N TYR A 410 16.31 -7.15 -12.82
CA TYR A 410 17.15 -5.97 -12.67
C TYR A 410 16.32 -4.72 -12.89
N MET A 411 16.46 -3.76 -11.98
CA MET A 411 15.89 -2.44 -12.14
C MET A 411 16.62 -1.67 -13.25
N TYR A 412 15.87 -0.90 -14.01
CA TYR A 412 16.42 -0.08 -15.07
C TYR A 412 17.04 1.16 -14.46
N ALA A 413 18.00 1.76 -15.14
CA ALA A 413 18.70 2.93 -14.64
C ALA A 413 17.74 4.07 -14.31
N ASN A 414 18.05 4.80 -13.24
CA ASN A 414 17.31 5.95 -12.70
C ASN A 414 16.00 5.61 -11.98
N VAL A 415 15.59 4.35 -11.89
CA VAL A 415 14.36 3.99 -11.16
C VAL A 415 14.69 3.79 -9.70
N GLU A 416 13.96 4.45 -8.80
CA GLU A 416 14.27 4.42 -7.37
C GLU A 416 13.60 3.28 -6.61
N ASN A 417 12.34 2.92 -6.91
CA ASN A 417 11.59 1.99 -6.05
C ASN A 417 11.24 0.68 -6.77
N GLY A 418 11.57 -0.45 -6.17
CA GLY A 418 11.28 -1.79 -6.70
C GLY A 418 10.54 -2.66 -5.68
N ILE A 419 9.38 -3.19 -6.08
CA ILE A 419 8.51 -4.00 -5.20
C ILE A 419 8.23 -5.36 -5.84
N ILE A 420 8.55 -6.44 -5.12
CA ILE A 420 8.21 -7.80 -5.55
C ILE A 420 6.76 -8.12 -5.16
N VAL A 421 5.97 -8.63 -6.10
CA VAL A 421 4.52 -8.86 -5.90
C VAL A 421 4.06 -10.31 -5.86
N GLN A 422 4.93 -11.29 -6.16
CA GLN A 422 4.52 -12.69 -6.31
C GLN A 422 5.05 -13.60 -5.22
N ASP A 423 4.16 -14.17 -4.41
CA ASP A 423 4.55 -15.14 -3.39
C ASP A 423 4.86 -16.53 -4.00
N ALA A 424 5.99 -16.67 -4.70
CA ALA A 424 6.40 -17.93 -5.32
C ALA A 424 7.92 -18.13 -5.40
N GLY A 425 8.45 -18.99 -4.54
CA GLY A 425 9.85 -19.43 -4.56
C GLY A 425 10.83 -18.32 -4.19
N THR A 426 12.13 -18.56 -4.42
CA THR A 426 13.15 -17.52 -4.21
C THR A 426 13.11 -16.53 -5.38
N ILE A 427 12.88 -15.25 -5.09
CA ILE A 427 12.82 -14.19 -6.10
C ILE A 427 13.97 -13.21 -5.89
N SER A 428 14.66 -12.84 -6.97
CA SER A 428 15.75 -11.88 -6.91
C SER A 428 15.33 -10.55 -7.52
N LEU A 429 15.67 -9.44 -6.87
CA LEU A 429 15.57 -8.09 -7.40
C LEU A 429 16.90 -7.36 -7.19
N VAL A 430 17.45 -6.79 -8.25
CA VAL A 430 18.69 -6.03 -8.23
C VAL A 430 18.38 -4.59 -8.61
N GLY A 431 18.82 -3.64 -7.80
CA GLY A 431 18.75 -2.22 -8.06
C GLY A 431 19.73 -1.76 -9.14
N ASN A 432 20.03 -0.47 -9.14
CA ASN A 432 20.87 0.23 -10.10
C ASN A 432 21.95 1.06 -9.38
N ASP A 433 22.51 2.10 -10.02
CA ASP A 433 23.56 2.95 -9.43
C ASP A 433 22.99 4.17 -8.64
N SER A 434 21.67 4.24 -8.46
CA SER A 434 20.96 5.29 -7.69
C SER A 434 20.54 4.77 -6.32
N ASP A 435 20.28 5.68 -5.38
CA ASP A 435 19.65 5.37 -4.08
C ASP A 435 18.27 4.69 -4.29
N ASN A 436 18.19 3.36 -4.11
CA ASN A 436 17.02 2.56 -4.36
C ASN A 436 16.28 2.14 -3.08
N VAL A 437 14.95 1.98 -3.18
CA VAL A 437 14.12 1.33 -2.16
C VAL A 437 13.62 0.01 -2.70
N LEU A 438 14.13 -1.09 -2.16
CA LEU A 438 13.76 -2.45 -2.56
C LEU A 438 12.86 -3.07 -1.50
N THR A 439 11.71 -3.61 -1.91
CA THR A 439 10.76 -4.27 -1.01
C THR A 439 10.45 -5.68 -1.50
N GLY A 440 10.84 -6.66 -0.70
CA GLY A 440 10.48 -8.05 -0.86
C GLY A 440 9.06 -8.39 -0.43
N ASN A 441 8.68 -9.66 -0.56
CA ASN A 441 7.36 -10.19 -0.30
C ASN A 441 7.37 -11.21 0.86
N ASP A 442 6.35 -12.08 0.96
CA ASP A 442 6.31 -13.09 2.03
C ASP A 442 7.18 -14.34 1.71
N SER A 443 7.83 -14.40 0.55
CA SER A 443 8.70 -15.51 0.12
C SER A 443 10.17 -15.16 0.28
N GLN A 444 11.06 -16.16 0.20
CA GLN A 444 12.51 -15.93 0.20
C GLN A 444 12.93 -14.95 -0.90
N ASN A 445 13.68 -13.92 -0.55
CA ASN A 445 14.10 -12.88 -1.48
C ASN A 445 15.62 -12.74 -1.53
N LEU A 446 16.14 -12.44 -2.72
CA LEU A 446 17.53 -12.02 -2.95
C LEU A 446 17.50 -10.58 -3.45
N LEU A 447 17.72 -9.62 -2.54
CA LEU A 447 17.66 -8.19 -2.83
C LEU A 447 19.08 -7.63 -2.84
N ILE A 448 19.45 -6.96 -3.94
CA ILE A 448 20.78 -6.37 -4.12
C ILE A 448 20.58 -4.89 -4.48
N GLY A 449 21.06 -3.97 -3.65
CA GLY A 449 20.94 -2.51 -3.82
C GLY A 449 21.69 -2.02 -5.06
N GLY A 450 23.01 -2.22 -5.07
CA GLY A 450 23.86 -1.92 -6.21
C GLY A 450 24.82 -0.78 -5.90
N GLY A 451 24.57 0.41 -6.42
CA GLY A 451 25.31 1.60 -6.01
C GLY A 451 24.37 2.69 -5.55
N GLY A 452 24.83 3.59 -4.70
CA GLY A 452 23.95 4.57 -4.07
C GLY A 452 23.64 4.16 -2.64
N ASN A 453 22.90 5.00 -1.91
CA ASN A 453 22.50 4.71 -0.53
C ASN A 453 21.11 4.06 -0.55
N ASP A 454 21.09 2.73 -0.50
CA ASP A 454 19.91 1.92 -0.71
C ASP A 454 19.16 1.68 0.61
N THR A 455 17.85 1.45 0.51
CA THR A 455 17.01 0.96 1.60
C THR A 455 16.34 -0.33 1.17
N ILE A 456 16.66 -1.43 1.85
CA ILE A 456 16.22 -2.77 1.47
C ILE A 456 15.37 -3.38 2.58
N TYR A 457 14.19 -3.87 2.21
CA TYR A 457 13.24 -4.54 3.09
C TYR A 457 13.07 -6.00 2.64
N GLY A 458 13.52 -6.97 3.45
CA GLY A 458 13.42 -8.42 3.17
C GLY A 458 11.99 -8.88 2.91
N GLY A 459 11.05 -8.49 3.77
CA GLY A 459 9.63 -8.74 3.56
C GLY A 459 8.97 -9.37 4.81
N GLY A 460 8.06 -10.33 4.62
CA GLY A 460 7.57 -11.16 5.73
C GLY A 460 6.53 -10.55 6.69
N THR A 461 5.85 -9.46 6.33
CA THR A 461 4.91 -8.75 7.24
C THR A 461 3.68 -9.56 7.70
N ARG A 462 3.44 -10.75 7.13
CA ARG A 462 2.24 -11.55 7.45
C ARG A 462 2.43 -12.41 8.69
N VAL A 463 2.14 -11.82 9.84
CA VAL A 463 2.03 -12.49 11.15
C VAL A 463 1.20 -13.79 11.04
N GLY A 464 1.86 -14.94 11.22
CA GLY A 464 1.24 -16.27 11.20
C GLY A 464 1.34 -17.06 9.89
N HIS A 465 2.12 -16.61 8.90
CA HIS A 465 2.60 -17.51 7.85
C HIS A 465 3.65 -18.47 8.43
N PRO A 466 3.57 -19.79 8.23
CA PRO A 466 4.59 -20.74 8.70
C PRO A 466 5.94 -20.63 7.97
N ASP A 467 6.04 -19.75 6.98
CA ASP A 467 7.23 -19.61 6.15
C ASP A 467 7.89 -18.29 6.57
N HIS A 468 8.64 -18.36 7.67
CA HIS A 468 9.65 -17.36 8.00
C HIS A 468 10.66 -17.42 6.86
N ALA A 469 10.60 -16.45 5.95
CA ALA A 469 11.45 -16.43 4.78
C ALA A 469 12.92 -16.34 5.23
N ARG A 470 13.83 -16.65 4.32
CA ARG A 470 15.25 -16.47 4.54
C ARG A 470 15.70 -15.58 3.42
N ASP A 471 15.79 -14.31 3.73
CA ASP A 471 16.10 -13.29 2.76
C ASP A 471 17.61 -13.08 2.73
N SER A 472 18.12 -12.69 1.57
CA SER A 472 19.52 -12.37 1.36
C SER A 472 19.59 -10.97 0.81
N LEU A 473 20.05 -10.04 1.63
CA LEU A 473 20.05 -8.61 1.38
C LEU A 473 21.51 -8.14 1.23
N PHE A 474 21.80 -7.42 0.15
CA PHE A 474 23.13 -6.89 -0.15
C PHE A 474 23.01 -5.39 -0.46
N GLY A 475 23.64 -4.52 0.32
CA GLY A 475 23.71 -3.07 0.05
C GLY A 475 24.62 -2.77 -1.14
N GLU A 476 25.81 -3.37 -1.13
CA GLU A 476 26.91 -3.20 -2.10
C GLU A 476 27.67 -1.89 -1.92
N ALA A 477 27.37 -0.79 -2.63
CA ALA A 477 28.18 0.41 -2.58
C ALA A 477 27.41 1.68 -2.20
N GLY A 478 27.56 2.14 -0.97
CA GLY A 478 26.95 3.36 -0.45
C GLY A 478 26.75 3.25 1.06
N ASN A 479 26.00 4.17 1.65
CA ASN A 479 25.61 4.05 3.06
C ASN A 479 24.19 3.49 3.12
N ASP A 480 24.07 2.17 3.15
CA ASP A 480 22.85 1.44 2.94
C ASP A 480 22.09 1.21 4.25
N THR A 481 20.81 0.89 4.14
CA THR A 481 19.96 0.50 5.26
C THR A 481 19.18 -0.76 4.93
N LEU A 482 19.52 -1.86 5.60
CA LEU A 482 18.95 -3.19 5.35
C LEU A 482 18.09 -3.63 6.54
N TYR A 483 16.90 -4.14 6.24
CA TYR A 483 15.95 -4.70 7.21
C TYR A 483 15.57 -6.13 6.82
N GLY A 484 16.05 -7.13 7.56
CA GLY A 484 15.65 -8.54 7.39
C GLY A 484 14.16 -8.74 7.67
N GLN A 485 13.71 -8.22 8.82
CA GLN A 485 12.36 -8.31 9.36
C GLN A 485 12.08 -9.65 10.05
N ILE A 486 11.21 -10.50 9.48
CA ILE A 486 10.86 -11.79 10.10
C ILE A 486 11.52 -12.88 9.30
N GLY A 487 12.40 -13.64 9.94
CA GLY A 487 12.99 -14.81 9.35
C GLY A 487 14.48 -14.94 9.64
N VAL A 488 15.07 -16.02 9.14
CA VAL A 488 16.51 -16.24 9.31
C VAL A 488 17.21 -15.65 8.10
N ASP A 489 17.66 -14.41 8.24
CA ASP A 489 18.12 -13.58 7.15
C ASP A 489 19.65 -13.49 7.08
N TYR A 490 20.12 -13.14 5.89
CA TYR A 490 21.52 -12.84 5.60
C TYR A 490 21.60 -11.41 5.10
N LEU A 491 22.31 -10.55 5.81
CA LEU A 491 22.50 -9.14 5.48
C LEU A 491 24.00 -8.87 5.26
N ALA A 492 24.34 -8.20 4.16
CA ALA A 492 25.67 -7.69 3.89
C ALA A 492 25.61 -6.22 3.46
N GLY A 493 26.31 -5.34 4.18
CA GLY A 493 26.35 -3.89 3.94
C GLY A 493 27.12 -3.60 2.66
N GLY A 494 28.41 -3.91 2.66
CA GLY A 494 29.29 -3.74 1.51
C GLY A 494 30.32 -2.66 1.77
N THR A 495 30.40 -1.64 0.92
CA THR A 495 31.29 -0.51 1.14
C THR A 495 30.50 0.73 1.53
N GLY A 496 30.90 1.40 2.61
CA GLY A 496 30.25 2.60 3.14
C GLY A 496 29.76 2.34 4.54
N ASN A 497 29.14 3.34 5.16
CA ASN A 497 28.73 3.27 6.57
C ASN A 497 27.26 2.85 6.65
N ASP A 498 27.05 1.56 6.87
CA ASP A 498 25.77 0.89 6.69
C ASP A 498 24.99 0.72 7.99
N LYS A 499 23.69 0.48 7.85
CA LYS A 499 22.80 0.12 8.97
C LYS A 499 22.06 -1.17 8.67
N LEU A 500 22.34 -2.21 9.43
CA LEU A 500 21.80 -3.54 9.21
C LEU A 500 20.98 -3.94 10.43
N TYR A 501 19.72 -4.30 10.20
CA TYR A 501 18.78 -4.73 11.21
C TYR A 501 18.28 -6.13 10.84
N GLY A 502 18.66 -7.16 11.62
CA GLY A 502 18.23 -8.54 11.42
C GLY A 502 16.72 -8.68 11.63
N GLY A 503 16.27 -8.55 12.88
CA GLY A 503 14.86 -8.41 13.21
C GLY A 503 14.36 -9.47 14.19
N GLU A 504 13.49 -10.36 13.72
CA GLU A 504 13.02 -11.53 14.46
C GLU A 504 13.66 -12.80 13.89
N ASP A 505 13.89 -13.80 14.75
CA ASP A 505 14.61 -15.04 14.47
C ASP A 505 16.15 -14.84 14.46
N ALA A 506 16.90 -15.80 13.91
CA ALA A 506 18.36 -15.89 14.04
C ALA A 506 19.04 -15.43 12.75
N ASP A 507 19.80 -14.33 12.80
CA ASP A 507 20.30 -13.64 11.62
C ASP A 507 21.81 -13.70 11.46
N GLU A 508 22.27 -13.50 10.22
CA GLU A 508 23.68 -13.38 9.86
C GLU A 508 23.93 -12.01 9.22
N ILE A 509 24.69 -11.16 9.91
CA ILE A 509 24.84 -9.73 9.59
C ILE A 509 26.32 -9.39 9.39
N TYR A 510 26.67 -8.87 8.22
CA TYR A 510 28.04 -8.46 7.86
C TYR A 510 28.06 -6.98 7.45
N GLY A 511 28.80 -6.12 8.17
CA GLY A 511 29.01 -4.72 7.79
C GLY A 511 29.90 -4.58 6.54
N GLU A 512 31.04 -5.27 6.56
CA GLU A 512 32.12 -5.24 5.57
C GLU A 512 33.03 -3.99 5.68
N ASP A 513 33.11 -3.10 4.69
CA ASP A 513 34.04 -1.96 4.68
C ASP A 513 33.28 -0.67 5.08
N GLY A 514 33.51 -0.13 6.28
CA GLY A 514 32.95 1.16 6.71
C GLY A 514 32.78 1.25 8.21
N ASP A 515 32.29 2.40 8.72
CA ASP A 515 31.87 2.48 10.12
C ASP A 515 30.38 2.12 10.22
N ASP A 516 30.07 0.86 10.57
CA ASP A 516 28.75 0.26 10.43
C ASP A 516 27.96 0.21 11.75
N LEU A 517 26.64 0.04 11.62
CA LEU A 517 25.74 -0.28 12.72
C LEU A 517 25.01 -1.59 12.42
N LEU A 518 25.24 -2.59 13.27
CA LEU A 518 24.64 -3.91 13.18
C LEU A 518 23.76 -4.16 14.41
N ASP A 519 22.50 -4.53 14.20
CA ASP A 519 21.52 -4.81 15.24
C ASP A 519 20.87 -6.18 14.98
N GLY A 520 21.14 -7.15 15.87
CA GLY A 520 20.68 -8.53 15.74
C GLY A 520 19.16 -8.62 15.74
N GLY A 521 18.50 -8.02 16.73
CA GLY A 521 17.06 -8.07 16.80
C GLY A 521 16.52 -7.94 18.21
N ALA A 522 15.29 -8.38 18.45
CA ALA A 522 14.67 -8.35 19.78
C ALA A 522 14.11 -9.70 20.24
N THR A 523 14.40 -10.77 19.51
CA THR A 523 13.99 -12.15 19.79
C THR A 523 15.11 -12.93 20.47
N PHE A 524 14.80 -13.96 21.26
CA PHE A 524 15.79 -14.74 22.03
C PHE A 524 16.63 -15.72 21.19
N ASP A 525 16.86 -15.38 19.93
CA ASP A 525 17.58 -16.18 18.97
C ASP A 525 19.04 -15.72 18.91
N THR A 526 19.92 -16.57 18.38
CA THR A 526 21.37 -16.29 18.33
C THR A 526 21.70 -15.66 16.98
N ASP A 527 22.20 -14.44 17.03
CA ASP A 527 22.65 -13.71 15.86
C ASP A 527 24.17 -13.78 15.68
N ILE A 528 24.62 -13.65 14.44
CA ILE A 528 26.02 -13.48 14.08
C ILE A 528 26.18 -12.08 13.51
N LEU A 529 26.96 -11.24 14.18
CA LEU A 529 27.27 -9.88 13.77
C LEU A 529 28.77 -9.78 13.50
N VAL A 530 29.13 -9.37 12.28
CA VAL A 530 30.53 -9.18 11.87
C VAL A 530 30.67 -7.78 11.31
N GLY A 531 31.37 -6.88 12.03
CA GLY A 531 31.60 -5.49 11.63
C GLY A 531 32.43 -5.41 10.36
N GLY A 532 33.71 -5.75 10.45
CA GLY A 532 34.60 -5.82 9.30
C GLY A 532 35.74 -4.82 9.42
N ALA A 533 35.77 -3.81 8.55
CA ALA A 533 36.82 -2.80 8.53
C ALA A 533 36.25 -1.40 8.74
N GLY A 534 36.57 -0.78 9.86
CA GLY A 534 36.09 0.52 10.28
C GLY A 534 35.74 0.47 11.76
N ASN A 535 35.08 1.49 12.29
CA ASN A 535 34.74 1.57 13.71
C ASN A 535 33.26 1.25 13.87
N ASP A 536 32.96 0.00 14.14
CA ASP A 536 31.64 -0.57 14.06
C ASP A 536 30.91 -0.55 15.40
N GLN A 537 29.58 -0.54 15.35
CA GLN A 537 28.71 -0.71 16.50
C GLN A 537 27.86 -1.96 16.34
N LEU A 538 28.08 -2.94 17.21
CA LEU A 538 27.38 -4.23 17.18
C LEU A 538 26.45 -4.33 18.39
N PHE A 539 25.17 -4.53 18.14
CA PHE A 539 24.13 -4.66 19.15
C PHE A 539 23.48 -6.04 19.10
N GLY A 540 23.59 -6.84 20.17
CA GLY A 540 22.85 -8.10 20.29
C GLY A 540 21.33 -7.87 20.37
N ASN A 541 20.88 -7.10 21.37
CA ASN A 541 19.49 -6.61 21.58
C ASN A 541 18.37 -7.68 21.65
N SER A 542 18.68 -8.94 21.45
CA SER A 542 17.84 -10.15 21.43
C SER A 542 17.15 -10.46 22.79
N GLY A 543 17.61 -9.80 23.87
CA GLY A 543 16.94 -9.79 25.16
C GLY A 543 17.74 -10.47 26.25
N LEU A 544 17.23 -11.57 26.81
CA LEU A 544 17.91 -12.29 27.89
C LEU A 544 17.82 -13.80 27.64
N HIS A 545 18.96 -14.48 27.71
CA HIS A 545 19.16 -15.95 27.54
C HIS A 545 19.30 -16.45 26.10
N ASP A 546 19.59 -15.54 25.20
CA ASP A 546 20.21 -15.71 23.89
C ASP A 546 21.75 -15.76 24.03
N TYR A 547 22.43 -15.92 22.90
CA TYR A 547 23.89 -16.03 22.80
C TYR A 547 24.35 -15.42 21.48
N ASP A 548 24.68 -14.13 21.44
CA ASP A 548 25.11 -13.50 20.19
C ASP A 548 26.61 -13.64 19.95
N LEU A 549 27.00 -13.85 18.70
CA LEU A 549 28.39 -13.89 18.26
C LEU A 549 28.71 -12.57 17.56
N MET A 550 29.56 -11.76 18.19
CA MET A 550 29.93 -10.45 17.68
C MET A 550 31.43 -10.39 17.40
N ASP A 551 31.82 -10.08 16.16
CA ASP A 551 33.21 -9.90 15.71
C ASP A 551 33.36 -8.50 15.07
N GLY A 552 34.05 -7.58 15.73
CA GLY A 552 34.21 -6.19 15.32
C GLY A 552 35.15 -6.06 14.12
N GLY A 553 36.26 -6.80 14.15
CA GLY A 553 37.19 -6.89 13.04
C GLY A 553 38.36 -5.92 13.17
N ALA A 554 38.42 -4.89 12.34
CA ALA A 554 39.54 -3.95 12.26
C ALA A 554 39.08 -2.51 12.39
N GLY A 555 39.54 -1.82 13.42
CA GLY A 555 39.15 -0.46 13.80
C GLY A 555 38.86 -0.44 15.30
N ASP A 556 38.38 0.70 15.81
CA ASP A 556 38.04 0.83 17.22
C ASP A 556 36.54 0.58 17.42
N ASP A 557 36.17 -0.66 17.70
CA ASP A 557 34.79 -1.16 17.67
C ASP A 557 34.07 -1.06 19.02
N VAL A 558 32.74 -1.05 18.98
CA VAL A 558 31.88 -0.99 20.18
C VAL A 558 30.84 -2.11 20.18
N TYR A 559 30.94 -2.98 21.17
CA TYR A 559 30.00 -4.07 21.44
C TYR A 559 28.99 -3.66 22.51
N TYR A 560 27.71 -3.80 22.19
CA TYR A 560 26.61 -3.62 23.14
C TYR A 560 26.07 -5.00 23.54
N VAL A 561 26.49 -5.47 24.72
CA VAL A 561 26.05 -6.75 25.29
C VAL A 561 24.92 -6.50 26.31
N ASP A 562 23.82 -7.22 26.17
CA ASP A 562 22.66 -7.17 27.07
C ASP A 562 22.52 -8.47 27.89
N THR A 563 23.25 -9.52 27.54
CA THR A 563 23.43 -10.73 28.34
C THR A 563 24.92 -11.01 28.65
N GLY A 564 25.17 -11.81 29.68
CA GLY A 564 26.54 -12.25 30.03
C GLY A 564 27.01 -13.45 29.21
N ASP A 565 26.12 -13.96 28.36
CA ASP A 565 26.29 -15.13 27.51
C ASP A 565 26.78 -14.75 26.09
N ASP A 566 26.74 -13.46 25.73
CA ASP A 566 27.28 -12.92 24.48
C ASP A 566 28.77 -13.15 24.35
N LEU A 567 29.20 -13.40 23.11
CA LEU A 567 30.57 -13.70 22.76
C LEU A 567 31.12 -12.58 21.88
N THR A 568 32.06 -11.80 22.42
CA THR A 568 32.81 -10.81 21.63
C THR A 568 34.14 -11.39 21.16
N PHE A 569 34.44 -11.24 19.88
CA PHE A 569 35.65 -11.78 19.24
C PHE A 569 36.47 -10.64 18.66
N GLU A 570 37.76 -10.64 18.98
CA GLU A 570 38.69 -9.63 18.48
C GLU A 570 39.97 -10.24 17.93
N ALA A 571 40.45 -9.65 16.83
CA ALA A 571 41.75 -10.00 16.27
C ALA A 571 42.88 -9.25 16.99
N ALA A 572 44.06 -9.87 17.07
CA ALA A 572 45.22 -9.19 17.62
C ALA A 572 45.60 -7.99 16.72
N GLY A 573 45.42 -6.77 17.22
CA GLY A 573 45.63 -5.53 16.47
C GLY A 573 44.42 -5.12 15.61
N GLY A 574 43.20 -5.49 16.02
CA GLY A 574 41.92 -4.99 15.49
C GLY A 574 41.79 -3.49 15.71
N GLY A 575 41.89 -3.03 16.95
CA GLY A 575 42.07 -1.63 17.28
C GLY A 575 42.11 -1.43 18.79
N THR A 576 41.31 -0.50 19.30
CA THR A 576 41.07 -0.29 20.73
C THR A 576 39.58 -0.40 21.01
N ASP A 577 39.16 -1.58 21.42
CA ASP A 577 37.75 -1.96 21.36
C ASP A 577 37.06 -1.78 22.71
N THR A 578 35.73 -1.59 22.69
CA THR A 578 34.94 -1.32 23.89
C THR A 578 33.73 -2.23 23.99
N VAL A 579 33.63 -2.96 25.10
CA VAL A 579 32.38 -3.61 25.50
C VAL A 579 31.59 -2.68 26.42
N ILE A 580 30.36 -2.39 26.04
CA ILE A 580 29.35 -1.71 26.86
C ILE A 580 28.35 -2.77 27.32
N ALA A 581 28.32 -3.06 28.62
CA ALA A 581 27.46 -4.08 29.19
C ALA A 581 26.28 -3.49 29.97
N GLU A 582 25.08 -3.62 29.42
CA GLU A 582 23.82 -3.19 30.05
C GLU A 582 22.94 -4.39 30.46
N ILE A 583 23.52 -5.30 31.23
CA ILE A 583 22.87 -6.52 31.70
C ILE A 583 22.02 -6.22 32.94
N ASN A 584 20.72 -5.98 32.73
CA ASN A 584 19.78 -5.56 33.77
C ASN A 584 19.25 -6.70 34.66
N LEU A 585 20.15 -7.61 35.07
CA LEU A 585 19.84 -8.76 35.93
C LEU A 585 20.61 -8.72 37.26
N PRO A 586 20.00 -9.14 38.39
CA PRO A 586 20.68 -9.18 39.67
C PRO A 586 21.91 -10.09 39.66
N ASN A 587 23.08 -9.52 39.98
CA ASN A 587 24.38 -10.22 40.04
C ASN A 587 24.89 -10.73 38.69
N ALA A 588 24.38 -10.22 37.58
CA ALA A 588 24.94 -10.49 36.27
C ALA A 588 26.13 -9.56 35.97
N GLY A 589 26.98 -9.98 35.05
CA GLY A 589 28.21 -9.31 34.68
C GLY A 589 28.83 -9.94 33.45
N VAL A 590 29.95 -9.37 33.02
CA VAL A 590 30.60 -9.73 31.76
C VAL A 590 32.10 -9.97 31.96
N TYR A 591 32.67 -10.80 31.09
CA TYR A 591 34.10 -11.06 30.99
C TYR A 591 34.57 -10.52 29.64
N LEU A 592 35.65 -9.74 29.63
CA LEU A 592 36.30 -9.38 28.37
C LEU A 592 36.98 -10.60 27.77
N TYR A 593 36.69 -10.87 26.50
CA TYR A 593 37.45 -11.82 25.70
C TYR A 593 38.83 -11.26 25.35
N ALA A 594 39.71 -12.12 24.81
CA ALA A 594 41.06 -11.69 24.43
C ALA A 594 41.02 -10.56 23.40
N ASN A 595 42.01 -9.68 23.45
CA ASN A 595 42.18 -8.54 22.54
C ASN A 595 41.20 -7.38 22.69
N VAL A 596 40.25 -7.41 23.65
CA VAL A 596 39.41 -6.24 23.96
C VAL A 596 40.04 -5.41 25.07
N GLU A 597 40.13 -4.07 24.90
CA GLU A 597 40.80 -3.18 25.86
C GLU A 597 39.88 -2.54 26.89
N ASN A 598 38.65 -2.18 26.52
CA ASN A 598 37.78 -1.36 27.37
C ASN A 598 36.49 -2.09 27.79
N LEU A 599 36.08 -1.88 29.04
CA LEU A 599 34.79 -2.29 29.58
C LEU A 599 34.08 -1.12 30.24
N GLU A 600 32.81 -0.89 29.87
CA GLU A 600 31.89 0.03 30.54
C GLU A 600 30.65 -0.72 31.02
N LEU A 601 30.40 -0.72 32.32
CA LEU A 601 29.17 -1.24 32.89
C LEU A 601 28.10 -0.16 32.87
N ARG A 602 26.88 -0.52 32.46
CA ARG A 602 25.69 0.35 32.49
C ARG A 602 24.55 -0.29 33.30
N GLY A 603 23.43 0.43 33.43
CA GLY A 603 22.23 -0.07 34.09
C GLY A 603 22.49 -0.62 35.49
N THR A 604 22.12 -1.88 35.70
CA THR A 604 22.29 -2.61 36.96
C THR A 604 23.34 -3.72 36.91
N THR A 605 24.18 -3.75 35.87
CA THR A 605 25.27 -4.72 35.72
C THR A 605 26.19 -4.67 36.94
N ALA A 606 26.41 -5.82 37.59
CA ALA A 606 26.98 -5.88 38.94
C ALA A 606 28.48 -6.17 38.98
N PHE A 607 29.03 -6.86 37.98
CA PHE A 607 30.47 -7.14 37.94
C PHE A 607 31.03 -7.12 36.52
N GLY A 608 32.34 -6.86 36.42
CA GLY A 608 33.10 -6.85 35.18
C GLY A 608 34.50 -7.40 35.39
N VAL A 609 34.99 -8.18 34.43
CA VAL A 609 36.32 -8.83 34.50
C VAL A 609 37.08 -8.52 33.22
N GLY A 610 38.31 -8.01 33.33
CA GLY A 610 39.21 -7.82 32.20
C GLY A 610 39.90 -9.12 31.78
N ASN A 611 40.93 -8.99 30.94
CA ASN A 611 41.68 -10.07 30.31
C ASN A 611 43.18 -10.00 30.66
N GLU A 612 44.07 -10.35 29.71
CA GLU A 612 45.53 -10.33 29.92
C GLU A 612 46.20 -9.02 29.46
N LEU A 613 45.43 -8.04 28.98
CA LEU A 613 45.89 -6.74 28.46
C LEU A 613 45.84 -5.64 29.52
N ASP A 614 46.42 -4.49 29.20
CA ASP A 614 46.25 -3.27 30.01
C ASP A 614 44.82 -2.72 29.80
N ASN A 615 43.85 -3.18 30.59
CA ASN A 615 42.44 -2.88 30.38
C ASN A 615 41.99 -1.58 31.06
N ARG A 616 40.94 -0.96 30.52
CA ARG A 616 40.20 0.14 31.19
C ARG A 616 38.80 -0.32 31.57
N LEU A 617 38.57 -0.48 32.87
CA LEU A 617 37.29 -0.93 33.43
C LEU A 617 36.58 0.24 34.12
N THR A 618 35.36 0.55 33.65
CA THR A 618 34.52 1.61 34.19
C THR A 618 33.21 1.02 34.71
N GLY A 619 32.92 1.21 35.99
CA GLY A 619 31.66 0.86 36.63
C GLY A 619 30.51 1.83 36.32
N ASN A 620 29.40 1.65 37.02
CA ASN A 620 28.20 2.48 36.95
C ASN A 620 27.91 3.16 38.30
N ALA A 621 26.65 3.54 38.56
CA ALA A 621 26.24 4.16 39.82
C ALA A 621 25.79 3.14 40.89
N SER A 622 25.83 1.85 40.57
CA SER A 622 25.47 0.74 41.45
C SER A 622 26.72 0.19 42.15
N VAL A 623 26.53 -0.72 43.10
CA VAL A 623 27.66 -1.44 43.71
C VAL A 623 28.26 -2.39 42.67
N ASN A 624 29.50 -2.12 42.25
CA ASN A 624 30.21 -2.94 41.28
C ASN A 624 31.33 -3.78 41.91
N THR A 625 31.59 -4.94 41.32
CA THR A 625 32.83 -5.70 41.51
C THR A 625 33.64 -5.67 40.22
N LEU A 626 34.80 -5.02 40.21
CA LEU A 626 35.69 -4.95 39.04
C LEU A 626 36.97 -5.76 39.31
N LEU A 627 37.32 -6.64 38.38
CA LEU A 627 38.52 -7.47 38.39
C LEU A 627 39.35 -7.10 37.15
N GLY A 628 40.51 -6.45 37.34
CA GLY A 628 41.40 -6.00 36.26
C GLY A 628 41.89 -7.14 35.39
N GLY A 629 42.66 -8.07 35.99
CA GLY A 629 43.15 -9.25 35.28
C GLY A 629 44.67 -9.31 35.32
N ALA A 630 45.30 -9.64 34.21
CA ALA A 630 46.73 -9.40 34.06
C ALA A 630 46.92 -8.16 33.17
N GLY A 631 48.02 -7.44 33.34
CA GLY A 631 48.22 -6.17 32.65
C GLY A 631 48.20 -5.01 33.62
N ASN A 632 48.48 -3.80 33.14
CA ASN A 632 48.46 -2.57 33.94
C ASN A 632 47.10 -1.91 33.79
N ASP A 633 46.16 -2.26 34.66
CA ASP A 633 44.76 -1.90 34.46
C ASP A 633 44.41 -0.53 35.03
N LEU A 634 43.42 0.13 34.43
CA LEU A 634 42.78 1.33 34.96
C LEU A 634 41.36 1.00 35.41
N LEU A 635 41.13 0.97 36.72
CA LEU A 635 39.84 0.66 37.32
C LEU A 635 39.18 1.93 37.88
N ASN A 636 37.95 2.22 37.46
CA ASN A 636 37.11 3.28 38.00
C ASN A 636 35.73 2.72 38.36
N GLY A 637 35.45 2.55 39.66
CA GLY A 637 34.15 2.06 40.15
C GLY A 637 32.98 3.00 39.86
N LYS A 638 33.27 4.27 39.58
CA LYS A 638 32.31 5.37 39.45
C LYS A 638 31.60 5.65 40.76
N GLY A 639 30.29 5.46 40.87
CA GLY A 639 29.56 5.81 42.10
C GLY A 639 29.00 4.54 42.70
N GLY A 640 29.07 4.38 44.01
CA GLY A 640 28.66 3.11 44.59
C GLY A 640 29.41 2.86 45.88
N ASN A 641 29.47 1.60 46.30
CA ASN A 641 30.43 1.18 47.30
C ASN A 641 31.11 -0.04 46.70
N ASP A 642 32.14 0.21 45.91
CA ASP A 642 32.64 -0.77 44.95
C ASP A 642 33.73 -1.66 45.54
N ILE A 643 33.94 -2.80 44.89
CA ILE A 643 35.04 -3.72 45.20
C ILE A 643 35.92 -3.84 43.97
N LEU A 644 37.16 -3.38 44.08
CA LEU A 644 38.12 -3.29 42.99
C LEU A 644 39.31 -4.21 43.28
N PHE A 645 39.69 -5.02 42.30
CA PHE A 645 40.89 -5.84 42.33
C PHE A 645 41.69 -5.58 41.05
N GLY A 646 42.93 -5.11 41.18
CA GLY A 646 43.82 -4.90 40.03
C GLY A 646 44.39 -6.21 39.50
N GLN A 647 44.60 -7.17 40.41
CA GLN A 647 45.25 -8.45 40.18
C GLN A 647 46.72 -8.32 39.76
N ALA A 648 47.11 -8.69 38.55
CA ALA A 648 48.50 -8.88 38.16
C ALA A 648 49.01 -7.79 37.23
N GLY A 649 49.68 -6.79 37.78
CA GLY A 649 50.41 -5.81 37.00
C GLY A 649 50.71 -4.57 37.83
N ALA A 650 50.83 -3.41 37.18
CA ALA A 650 50.94 -2.13 37.86
C ALA A 650 49.67 -1.31 37.64
N ASP A 651 48.70 -1.54 38.51
CA ASP A 651 47.33 -1.08 38.29
C ASP A 651 47.11 0.33 38.83
N THR A 652 46.16 1.04 38.24
CA THR A 652 45.71 2.36 38.66
C THR A 652 44.24 2.32 39.05
N PHE A 653 43.98 2.56 40.33
CA PHE A 653 42.62 2.72 40.86
C PHE A 653 42.25 4.21 40.84
N LEU A 654 41.33 4.59 39.97
CA LEU A 654 40.88 5.97 39.77
C LEU A 654 39.62 6.25 40.60
N PHE A 655 39.70 7.30 41.42
CA PHE A 655 38.56 7.79 42.18
C PHE A 655 38.21 9.23 41.81
N GLU A 656 36.91 9.45 41.61
CA GLU A 656 36.31 10.76 41.36
C GLU A 656 35.53 11.23 42.59
N ARG A 657 35.06 12.48 42.60
CA ARG A 657 34.23 12.96 43.72
C ARG A 657 32.84 12.33 43.66
N GLY A 658 32.32 11.89 44.80
CA GLY A 658 31.04 11.17 44.86
C GLY A 658 31.17 9.68 44.52
N THR A 659 32.39 9.13 44.60
CA THR A 659 32.67 7.71 44.38
C THR A 659 32.00 6.82 45.42
N GLY A 660 31.81 7.35 46.64
CA GLY A 660 31.28 6.59 47.75
C GLY A 660 32.35 5.81 48.50
N GLY A 661 32.00 4.62 48.96
CA GLY A 661 32.78 3.84 49.92
C GLY A 661 33.40 2.60 49.30
N ASP A 662 34.57 2.74 48.73
CA ASP A 662 35.16 1.72 47.87
C ASP A 662 36.24 0.88 48.58
N VAL A 663 36.43 -0.35 48.13
CA VAL A 663 37.41 -1.29 48.65
C VAL A 663 38.36 -1.70 47.53
N ILE A 664 39.67 -1.54 47.75
CA ILE A 664 40.70 -2.18 46.94
C ILE A 664 41.14 -3.45 47.67
N GLY A 665 40.95 -4.60 47.02
CA GLY A 665 41.11 -5.92 47.63
C GLY A 665 42.55 -6.45 47.67
N ASP A 666 43.43 -5.95 46.79
CA ASP A 666 44.75 -6.57 46.52
C ASP A 666 45.89 -5.57 46.25
N PHE A 667 45.74 -4.31 46.67
CA PHE A 667 46.71 -3.24 46.41
C PHE A 667 48.17 -3.62 46.74
N LEU A 668 49.03 -3.59 45.72
CA LEU A 668 50.46 -3.91 45.80
C LEU A 668 51.31 -2.65 45.97
N LEU A 669 51.83 -2.46 47.18
CA LEU A 669 52.70 -1.34 47.55
C LEU A 669 53.88 -1.14 46.59
N GLY A 670 54.12 0.11 46.18
CA GLY A 670 55.21 0.50 45.29
C GLY A 670 55.00 0.16 43.82
N THR A 671 54.02 -0.68 43.49
CA THR A 671 53.69 -1.08 42.11
C THR A 671 52.44 -0.31 41.67
N ASP A 672 51.31 -0.60 42.32
CA ASP A 672 50.02 0.00 42.01
C ASP A 672 49.96 1.49 42.38
N LYS A 673 48.95 2.17 41.86
CA LYS A 673 48.68 3.59 42.06
C LYS A 673 47.24 3.82 42.42
N ILE A 674 47.02 4.72 43.39
CA ILE A 674 45.71 5.28 43.69
C ILE A 674 45.67 6.69 43.08
N ASN A 675 44.81 6.90 42.09
CA ASN A 675 44.64 8.19 41.44
C ASN A 675 43.54 9.00 42.12
N LEU A 676 43.96 10.07 42.80
CA LEU A 676 43.12 10.99 43.58
C LEU A 676 43.22 12.43 43.05
N ALA A 677 43.60 12.62 41.78
CA ALA A 677 43.77 13.94 41.18
C ALA A 677 42.51 14.83 41.30
N ALA A 678 41.31 14.22 41.30
CA ALA A 678 40.03 14.91 41.46
C ALA A 678 39.83 15.57 42.85
N PHE A 679 40.60 15.17 43.86
CA PHE A 679 40.44 15.63 45.24
C PHE A 679 41.30 16.85 45.62
N GLY A 680 42.32 17.17 44.81
CA GLY A 680 43.11 18.41 44.96
C GLY A 680 44.08 18.41 46.14
N PHE A 681 44.63 17.25 46.52
CA PHE A 681 45.59 17.13 47.62
C PHE A 681 46.95 17.74 47.26
N THR A 682 47.25 18.92 47.81
CA THR A 682 48.48 19.66 47.51
C THR A 682 49.78 19.04 48.04
N SER A 683 49.71 18.07 48.97
CA SER A 683 50.88 17.35 49.49
C SER A 683 50.50 15.98 50.02
N PHE A 684 51.47 15.06 50.08
CA PHE A 684 51.25 13.74 50.67
C PHE A 684 50.87 13.82 52.16
N ALA A 685 51.42 14.79 52.89
CA ALA A 685 51.04 15.02 54.29
C ALA A 685 49.55 15.40 54.45
N ALA A 686 48.98 16.13 53.49
CA ALA A 686 47.55 16.48 53.51
C ALA A 686 46.67 15.24 53.29
N LEU A 687 47.08 14.34 52.40
CA LEU A 687 46.41 13.05 52.18
C LEU A 687 46.55 12.12 53.40
N GLN A 688 47.75 12.01 53.97
CA GLN A 688 48.03 11.19 55.15
C GLN A 688 47.19 11.58 56.38
N ALA A 689 46.76 12.84 56.48
CA ALA A 689 45.88 13.29 57.57
C ALA A 689 44.51 12.57 57.56
N GLY A 690 44.08 12.03 56.41
CA GLY A 690 42.88 11.23 56.25
C GLY A 690 43.07 9.72 56.50
N PHE A 691 44.30 9.27 56.79
CA PHE A 691 44.58 7.84 56.96
C PHE A 691 44.09 7.32 58.32
N SER A 692 43.50 6.13 58.32
CA SER A 692 43.12 5.39 59.50
C SER A 692 43.46 3.92 59.33
N GLN A 693 43.90 3.26 60.40
CA GLN A 693 44.15 1.80 60.41
C GLN A 693 43.09 1.12 61.28
N VAL A 694 42.43 0.09 60.73
CA VAL A 694 41.46 -0.73 61.45
C VAL A 694 41.83 -2.21 61.29
N GLY A 695 42.42 -2.80 62.33
CA GLY A 695 42.94 -4.17 62.23
C GLY A 695 44.03 -4.24 61.16
N ASN A 696 43.87 -5.17 60.20
CA ASN A 696 44.79 -5.33 59.08
C ASN A 696 44.49 -4.40 57.90
N ASP A 697 43.35 -3.72 57.91
CA ASP A 697 42.86 -2.92 56.78
C ASP A 697 43.14 -1.44 57.01
N GLY A 698 43.51 -0.77 55.92
CA GLY A 698 43.74 0.65 55.86
C GLY A 698 42.51 1.38 55.32
N ALA A 699 42.30 2.63 55.74
CA ALA A 699 41.25 3.47 55.18
C ALA A 699 41.78 4.90 54.92
N ILE A 700 41.35 5.48 53.81
CA ILE A 700 41.64 6.85 53.41
C ILE A 700 40.31 7.60 53.37
N ASN A 701 40.12 8.55 54.28
CA ASN A 701 38.99 9.47 54.20
C ASN A 701 39.30 10.57 53.18
N LEU A 702 38.54 10.59 52.08
CA LEU A 702 38.70 11.55 50.98
C LEU A 702 37.83 12.81 51.17
N GLY A 703 36.93 12.79 52.16
CA GLY A 703 36.02 13.88 52.51
C GLY A 703 34.69 13.80 51.77
N ASN A 704 33.70 14.59 52.21
CA ASN A 704 32.36 14.66 51.62
C ASN A 704 31.58 13.33 51.50
N GLY A 705 31.97 12.31 52.28
CA GLY A 705 31.34 10.98 52.25
C GLY A 705 32.14 9.93 51.47
N ASP A 706 33.14 10.35 50.69
CA ASP A 706 34.00 9.45 49.92
C ASP A 706 35.10 8.84 50.81
N PHE A 707 35.30 7.53 50.72
CA PHE A 707 36.39 6.83 51.39
C PHE A 707 36.86 5.61 50.61
N VAL A 708 38.16 5.31 50.72
CA VAL A 708 38.76 4.11 50.12
C VAL A 708 39.33 3.24 51.22
N VAL A 709 38.98 1.95 51.21
CA VAL A 709 39.52 0.92 52.10
C VAL A 709 40.54 0.11 51.31
N LEU A 710 41.72 -0.11 51.91
CA LEU A 710 42.79 -0.93 51.36
C LEU A 710 42.88 -2.20 52.19
N HIS A 711 42.43 -3.33 51.64
CA HIS A 711 42.40 -4.60 52.35
C HIS A 711 43.83 -5.12 52.59
N GLY A 712 44.17 -5.46 53.83
CA GLY A 712 45.48 -6.01 54.19
C GLY A 712 46.67 -5.05 54.06
N VAL A 713 46.44 -3.76 53.80
CA VAL A 713 47.50 -2.76 53.65
C VAL A 713 47.74 -2.00 54.96
N THR A 714 49.01 -1.91 55.37
CA THR A 714 49.41 -1.07 56.51
C THR A 714 49.62 0.37 56.06
N MET A 715 48.81 1.30 56.57
CA MET A 715 48.78 2.71 56.13
C MET A 715 50.11 3.46 56.30
N SER A 716 50.94 3.07 57.27
CA SER A 716 52.25 3.68 57.49
C SER A 716 53.32 3.24 56.48
N ALA A 717 53.05 2.19 55.70
CA ALA A 717 53.95 1.71 54.64
C ALA A 717 53.74 2.45 53.30
N LEU A 718 52.59 3.11 53.12
CA LEU A 718 52.29 3.90 51.94
C LEU A 718 53.23 5.11 51.82
N ALA A 719 53.67 5.40 50.60
CA ALA A 719 54.54 6.50 50.24
C ALA A 719 53.87 7.42 49.20
N ALA A 720 54.44 8.61 49.02
CA ALA A 720 53.92 9.59 48.06
C ALA A 720 53.89 9.07 46.60
N GLY A 721 54.69 8.05 46.27
CA GLY A 721 54.75 7.40 44.96
C GLY A 721 53.65 6.37 44.72
N ASP A 722 52.86 6.00 45.73
CA ASP A 722 51.69 5.13 45.57
C ASP A 722 50.45 5.90 45.10
N PHE A 723 50.58 7.22 44.90
CA PHE A 723 49.45 8.10 44.59
C PHE A 723 49.72 9.02 43.39
N ILE A 724 48.70 9.21 42.57
CA ILE A 724 48.60 10.30 41.59
C ILE A 724 47.69 11.37 42.23
N ARG A 725 48.14 12.62 42.32
CA ARG A 725 47.51 13.67 43.14
C ARG A 725 47.43 15.00 42.43
#